data_AF-A0A9P5PY74-F1
#
_entry.id   AF-A0A9P5PY74-F1
#
_cell.length_a   1.000
_cell.length_b   1.000
_cell.length_c   1.000
_cell.angle_alpha   90.00
_cell.angle_beta   90.00
_cell.angle_gamma   90.00
#
_symmetry.space_group_name_H-M   'P 1'
#
loop_
_entity.id
_entity.type
_entity.pdbx_description
1 polymer ?
#
loop_
_entity_poly.entity_id
_entity_poly.type
_entity_poly.pdbx_seq_one_letter_code
_entity_poly.pdbx_strand_id
1 'polypeptide(L)'
;MFFAFLFASFFLLASNQSIHPPAIPLAVRTPYFQAYLNHTSTNDPISTWPAFWTNRPLGWSGLLRVDGTPYEWLGRAVEDGNLTNQTQVTAATFIGYQVTPTRTIISLKAGAIALNVTFLSPIEPRDLVKQSLPFAYIYLEASSTDGKAHSMQIYQDLSAEWTSSNSNNVVQWNTTPSGSIIFHEVQRSPFQYMTELKNMSEDAVLYHVANNVSGLTYQTGEDVVVRSGFLNNGILNNTQDNFFRAINGSDWPVFAFCQNLGSIQSTSTPLVWGLGVVRSNDIIYATPSGNQTRKPYFFTEYPDVPTATEAFMSDATDALSRATTLDNKIISAANGISSNYADLVSLASRQVMAGMEITVGTSNGQINNSDVLFFMKDTGNSQRTNPVEVMYAAFPAFLYLNASWTAYLLEPLLQFESSGLSGNAFPAAIGDADPAVFSAIESTSDILTMAWAHTTFTGDLSLISRYYHTLKKWTDTLISETPLMPNGYVTADQQDLANMTNLAIKGILAIRTMAEIGDALGETDDSNSYSSTASSLLSQWQNLAGSSGHLTSTYGSETSWGLMYNMFPDKLFGFDFIPANIYSEQTTAGSSTFGLPFDSNLPIIAKSQWTLFTAATVNDTSIRDSLVSYVHSSASNLAHFAAFPTTYSITDGSIQGGTASPAQGAMYALLALDLPKQDISGSLNGSSKKSKTGAIAGGVVGGIAFVSLLSLAVFFYRRRRARVASGIINKALRVQTKETKGSSSQEALNGYRIEPFGSSQQNPTATSGGTSSRSNKPELIPYSGPLYPPVPITDPSRAPPHLHNADDGRLPNQVSSTTAPGSVPSSTSGPSTVGSSSDPASSSVAMELRNDVENLRREMQEIRSRTAYEPPPEYQ
;
A
#
# COMPACT_ATOMS: atom_id res chain seq x y z
N MET A 1 1.15 14.25 35.46
CA MET A 1 1.01 12.97 36.19
C MET A 1 0.26 11.92 35.36
N PHE A 2 -0.97 12.17 34.87
CA PHE A 2 -1.71 11.24 33.99
C PHE A 2 -0.87 10.68 32.81
N PHE A 3 -0.14 11.53 32.09
CA PHE A 3 0.76 11.10 30.99
C PHE A 3 1.87 10.11 31.40
N ALA A 4 2.34 10.11 32.65
CA ALA A 4 3.40 9.20 33.08
C ALA A 4 2.90 7.75 33.24
N PHE A 5 1.61 7.56 33.57
CA PHE A 5 1.01 6.22 33.62
C PHE A 5 0.83 5.61 32.22
N LEU A 6 0.55 6.44 31.21
CA LEU A 6 0.43 6.00 29.81
C LEU A 6 1.74 5.40 29.27
N PHE A 7 2.89 6.03 29.55
CA PHE A 7 4.20 5.51 29.13
C PHE A 7 4.53 4.15 29.78
N ALA A 8 4.21 3.96 31.06
CA ALA A 8 4.39 2.67 31.73
C ALA A 8 3.52 1.57 31.13
N SER A 9 2.28 1.90 30.71
CA SER A 9 1.42 0.94 30.00
C SER A 9 1.89 0.59 28.59
N PHE A 10 2.60 1.47 27.87
CA PHE A 10 3.14 1.12 26.54
C PHE A 10 4.28 0.10 26.61
N PHE A 11 5.12 0.14 27.65
CA PHE A 11 6.09 -0.94 27.93
C PHE A 11 5.44 -2.28 28.34
N LEU A 12 4.14 -2.27 28.65
CA LEU A 12 3.32 -3.46 28.93
C LEU A 12 2.29 -3.75 27.82
N LEU A 13 2.33 -2.98 26.71
CA LEU A 13 1.46 -3.12 25.54
C LEU A 13 2.26 -3.24 24.24
N ALA A 14 3.44 -3.86 24.33
CA ALA A 14 3.86 -4.75 23.24
C ALA A 14 2.76 -5.82 23.10
N SER A 15 1.81 -5.59 22.19
CA SER A 15 0.67 -6.49 22.00
C SER A 15 1.16 -7.88 21.63
N ASN A 16 0.47 -8.90 22.12
CA ASN A 16 0.83 -10.32 22.02
C ASN A 16 0.63 -10.90 20.59
N GLN A 17 1.24 -10.24 19.59
CA GLN A 17 1.29 -10.68 18.20
C GLN A 17 2.27 -11.85 18.07
N SER A 18 1.86 -12.86 17.31
CA SER A 18 2.67 -14.05 17.04
C SER A 18 3.35 -13.98 15.67
N ILE A 19 2.99 -12.99 14.83
CA ILE A 19 3.55 -12.84 13.49
C ILE A 19 4.97 -12.28 13.52
N HIS A 20 5.85 -12.98 12.81
CA HIS A 20 7.25 -12.62 12.68
C HIS A 20 7.60 -12.48 11.20
N PRO A 21 7.16 -11.40 10.52
CA PRO A 21 7.32 -11.28 9.08
C PRO A 21 8.79 -11.11 8.71
N PRO A 22 9.26 -11.75 7.62
CA PRO A 22 10.66 -11.64 7.21
C PRO A 22 11.00 -10.29 6.55
N ALA A 23 9.98 -9.53 6.15
CA ALA A 23 10.08 -8.15 5.73
C ALA A 23 9.11 -7.29 6.55
N ILE A 24 9.63 -6.55 7.54
CA ILE A 24 8.80 -5.72 8.43
C ILE A 24 8.54 -4.37 7.72
N PRO A 25 7.29 -4.01 7.39
CA PRO A 25 7.00 -2.80 6.62
C PRO A 25 7.33 -1.53 7.41
N LEU A 26 8.14 -0.62 6.84
CA LEU A 26 8.36 0.73 7.38
C LEU A 26 7.43 1.73 6.69
N ALA A 27 7.78 2.11 5.46
CA ALA A 27 7.08 3.10 4.66
C ALA A 27 6.58 2.43 3.36
N VAL A 28 5.28 2.18 3.26
CA VAL A 28 4.65 1.37 2.20
C VAL A 28 3.36 2.08 1.78
N ARG A 29 3.40 2.77 0.64
CA ARG A 29 2.35 3.74 0.21
C ARG A 29 1.86 3.58 -1.22
N THR A 30 2.75 3.33 -2.19
CA THR A 30 2.44 3.21 -3.63
C THR A 30 3.32 2.11 -4.27
N PRO A 31 3.11 1.71 -5.54
CA PRO A 31 3.91 0.66 -6.19
C PRO A 31 5.43 0.94 -6.20
N TYR A 32 5.82 2.21 -6.14
CA TYR A 32 7.21 2.67 -6.13
C TYR A 32 7.71 3.14 -4.77
N PHE A 33 6.82 3.37 -3.80
CA PHE A 33 7.19 3.78 -2.45
C PHE A 33 6.93 2.65 -1.45
N GLN A 34 7.91 1.74 -1.34
CA GLN A 34 7.89 0.64 -0.37
C GLN A 34 9.27 0.39 0.25
N ALA A 35 9.38 0.37 1.57
CA ALA A 35 10.58 0.05 2.32
C ALA A 35 10.27 -0.86 3.51
N TYR A 36 11.07 -1.91 3.69
CA TYR A 36 10.92 -2.94 4.72
C TYR A 36 12.25 -3.18 5.44
N LEU A 37 12.25 -3.51 6.73
CA LEU A 37 13.42 -4.10 7.40
C LEU A 37 13.52 -5.60 7.12
N ASN A 38 14.75 -6.09 6.98
CA ASN A 38 15.03 -7.49 6.74
C ASN A 38 15.17 -8.23 8.09
N HIS A 39 14.33 -9.23 8.32
CA HIS A 39 14.25 -9.98 9.57
C HIS A 39 14.27 -11.49 9.24
N THR A 40 15.43 -12.08 9.14
CA THR A 40 15.60 -13.54 8.95
C THR A 40 16.12 -14.18 10.22
N SER A 41 16.13 -15.51 10.29
CA SER A 41 16.67 -16.28 11.42
C SER A 41 18.19 -16.13 11.64
N THR A 42 18.82 -15.14 11.00
CA THR A 42 20.26 -14.91 10.88
C THR A 42 20.66 -13.46 11.14
N ASN A 43 19.72 -12.53 11.35
CA ASN A 43 20.01 -11.11 11.61
C ASN A 43 19.08 -10.52 12.68
N ASP A 44 19.50 -9.38 13.25
CA ASP A 44 18.63 -8.48 13.99
C ASP A 44 18.06 -7.46 12.99
N PRO A 45 16.74 -7.18 12.94
CA PRO A 45 16.17 -6.30 11.92
C PRO A 45 16.82 -4.93 11.82
N ILE A 46 17.26 -4.32 12.93
CA ILE A 46 17.91 -3.00 12.87
C ILE A 46 19.37 -3.03 12.41
N SER A 47 19.99 -4.21 12.36
CA SER A 47 21.37 -4.42 11.86
C SER A 47 21.44 -4.56 10.33
N THR A 48 20.37 -4.17 9.64
CA THR A 48 20.20 -4.26 8.19
C THR A 48 19.83 -2.91 7.60
N TRP A 49 20.25 -2.66 6.35
CA TRP A 49 19.66 -1.58 5.56
C TRP A 49 18.20 -1.92 5.27
N PRO A 50 17.26 -0.97 5.44
CA PRO A 50 15.93 -1.09 4.84
C PRO A 50 16.04 -1.39 3.35
N ALA A 51 15.11 -2.18 2.83
CA ALA A 51 15.12 -2.62 1.44
C ALA A 51 13.77 -2.38 0.74
N PHE A 52 13.84 -2.09 -0.56
CA PHE A 52 12.70 -2.19 -1.46
C PHE A 52 12.26 -3.66 -1.56
N TRP A 53 11.00 -3.93 -1.92
CA TRP A 53 10.46 -5.31 -1.90
C TRP A 53 11.21 -6.30 -2.81
N THR A 54 11.96 -5.81 -3.80
CA THR A 54 12.85 -6.62 -4.66
C THR A 54 14.21 -6.96 -4.03
N ASN A 55 14.38 -6.74 -2.72
CA ASN A 55 15.63 -6.89 -1.96
C ASN A 55 16.76 -5.93 -2.44
N ARG A 56 16.41 -4.78 -3.03
CA ARG A 56 17.36 -3.68 -3.26
C ARG A 56 17.52 -2.88 -1.96
N PRO A 57 18.74 -2.72 -1.41
CA PRO A 57 18.98 -1.83 -0.29
C PRO A 57 18.57 -0.39 -0.62
N LEU A 58 17.96 0.27 0.36
CA LEU A 58 17.60 1.68 0.36
C LEU A 58 18.37 2.32 1.52
N GLY A 59 19.40 3.11 1.21
CA GLY A 59 20.20 3.75 2.24
C GLY A 59 19.33 4.68 3.08
N TRP A 60 19.26 4.34 4.36
CA TRP A 60 18.45 5.00 5.37
C TRP A 60 19.12 4.73 6.71
N SER A 61 19.92 5.68 7.20
CA SER A 61 20.62 5.54 8.48
C SER A 61 19.93 6.36 9.57
N GLY A 62 19.90 5.78 10.77
CA GLY A 62 19.52 6.45 12.00
C GLY A 62 20.69 6.42 12.97
N LEU A 63 21.23 7.59 13.32
CA LEU A 63 22.29 7.74 14.32
C LEU A 63 21.77 8.59 15.48
N LEU A 64 22.31 8.42 16.68
CA LEU A 64 21.98 9.27 17.83
C LEU A 64 23.18 9.41 18.79
N ARG A 65 23.09 10.32 19.75
CA ARG A 65 24.02 10.45 20.88
C ARG A 65 23.25 10.58 22.18
N VAL A 66 23.70 9.86 23.22
CA VAL A 66 23.20 9.98 24.60
C VAL A 66 24.38 10.30 25.50
N ASP A 67 24.32 11.43 26.22
CA ASP A 67 25.40 11.94 27.07
C ASP A 67 26.78 12.03 26.38
N GLY A 68 26.75 12.21 25.05
CA GLY A 68 27.92 12.27 24.18
C GLY A 68 28.33 10.93 23.54
N THR A 69 27.92 9.79 24.09
CA THR A 69 28.18 8.45 23.51
C THR A 69 27.32 8.25 22.26
N PRO A 70 27.90 7.91 21.10
CA PRO A 70 27.15 7.70 19.87
C PRO A 70 26.57 6.28 19.74
N TYR A 71 25.42 6.18 19.09
CA TYR A 71 24.74 4.93 18.76
C TYR A 71 24.19 4.93 17.33
N GLU A 72 24.10 3.76 16.70
CA GLU A 72 23.27 3.54 15.49
C GLU A 72 21.96 2.85 15.90
N TRP A 73 20.83 3.31 15.35
CA TRP A 73 19.48 2.82 15.66
C TRP A 73 18.70 2.29 14.45
N LEU A 74 19.22 2.50 13.24
CA LEU A 74 18.64 2.03 11.97
C LEU A 74 19.73 2.00 10.88
N GLY A 75 19.82 0.93 10.12
CA GLY A 75 20.74 0.82 8.98
C GLY A 75 22.04 0.09 9.33
N ARG A 76 23.11 0.41 8.58
CA ARG A 76 24.46 -0.16 8.75
C ARG A 76 25.55 0.86 8.43
N ALA A 77 25.32 2.13 8.74
CA ALA A 77 26.27 3.20 8.41
C ALA A 77 27.61 3.02 9.15
N VAL A 78 27.58 2.44 10.35
CA VAL A 78 28.79 2.15 11.13
C VAL A 78 29.57 0.98 10.53
N GLU A 79 28.94 -0.14 10.20
CA GLU A 79 29.66 -1.29 9.63
C GLU A 79 30.17 -1.03 8.21
N ASP A 80 29.32 -0.44 7.35
CA ASP A 80 29.57 -0.40 5.91
C ASP A 80 30.24 0.93 5.45
N GLY A 81 30.11 2.01 6.23
CA GLY A 81 30.43 3.39 5.80
C GLY A 81 31.85 3.90 6.01
N ASN A 82 32.81 3.09 6.49
CA ASN A 82 34.21 3.50 6.75
C ASN A 82 34.38 4.80 7.59
N LEU A 83 33.45 5.08 8.51
CA LEU A 83 33.34 6.36 9.21
C LEU A 83 34.54 6.65 10.14
N THR A 84 34.86 7.93 10.33
CA THR A 84 35.82 8.30 11.39
C THR A 84 35.22 8.00 12.77
N ASN A 85 36.01 7.39 13.66
CA ASN A 85 35.61 6.97 15.01
C ASN A 85 34.49 5.90 15.08
N GLN A 86 34.32 5.05 14.05
CA GLN A 86 33.47 3.82 14.10
C GLN A 86 33.58 3.05 15.42
N THR A 87 34.79 2.89 15.95
CA THR A 87 35.09 2.12 17.18
C THR A 87 34.51 2.71 18.47
N GLN A 88 33.84 3.86 18.42
CA GLN A 88 33.13 4.47 19.54
C GLN A 88 31.60 4.34 19.44
N VAL A 89 31.07 3.93 18.29
CA VAL A 89 29.62 3.81 18.06
C VAL A 89 29.14 2.42 18.51
N THR A 90 28.01 2.39 19.21
CA THR A 90 27.40 1.14 19.71
C THR A 90 26.03 0.95 19.05
N ALA A 91 25.71 -0.25 18.58
CA ALA A 91 24.33 -0.53 18.12
C ALA A 91 23.34 -0.32 19.28
N ALA A 92 22.21 0.33 19.01
CA ALA A 92 21.09 0.35 19.94
C ALA A 92 20.60 -1.08 20.18
N THR A 93 20.16 -1.39 21.39
CA THR A 93 19.59 -2.71 21.69
C THR A 93 18.16 -2.76 21.17
N PHE A 94 17.89 -3.65 20.22
CA PHE A 94 16.53 -3.98 19.80
C PHE A 94 15.77 -4.67 20.95
N ILE A 95 14.53 -4.21 21.22
CA ILE A 95 13.66 -4.76 22.28
C ILE A 95 12.45 -5.48 21.68
N GLY A 96 11.94 -5.01 20.55
CA GLY A 96 10.81 -5.61 19.85
C GLY A 96 10.18 -4.68 18.81
N TYR A 97 9.17 -5.17 18.10
CA TYR A 97 8.29 -4.37 17.25
C TYR A 97 6.81 -4.73 17.43
N GLN A 98 5.94 -3.89 16.90
CA GLN A 98 4.50 -4.13 16.72
C GLN A 98 4.13 -3.78 15.27
N VAL A 99 3.38 -4.64 14.59
CA VAL A 99 2.91 -4.42 13.21
C VAL A 99 1.40 -4.32 13.19
N THR A 100 0.90 -3.10 12.95
CA THR A 100 -0.52 -2.76 12.85
C THR A 100 -0.89 -2.43 11.40
N PRO A 101 -2.19 -2.37 11.04
CA PRO A 101 -2.64 -2.08 9.68
C PRO A 101 -1.98 -0.87 9.01
N THR A 102 -1.76 0.22 9.76
CA THR A 102 -1.15 1.47 9.26
C THR A 102 0.25 1.77 9.80
N ARG A 103 0.62 1.25 10.98
CA ARG A 103 1.88 1.58 11.67
C ARG A 103 2.75 0.38 11.98
N THR A 104 4.07 0.58 11.92
CA THR A 104 5.04 -0.28 12.59
C THR A 104 5.70 0.52 13.71
N ILE A 105 5.66 0.00 14.94
CA ILE A 105 6.34 0.59 16.09
C ILE A 105 7.56 -0.28 16.40
N ILE A 106 8.74 0.32 16.51
CA ILE A 106 9.98 -0.34 16.91
C ILE A 106 10.41 0.21 18.27
N SER A 107 10.68 -0.68 19.22
CA SER A 107 11.13 -0.34 20.58
C SER A 107 12.61 -0.68 20.73
N LEU A 108 13.41 0.31 21.11
CA LEU A 108 14.87 0.27 21.18
C LEU A 108 15.39 0.81 22.53
N LYS A 109 16.64 0.51 22.85
CA LYS A 109 17.37 1.12 23.97
C LYS A 109 18.77 1.57 23.57
N ALA A 110 19.12 2.82 23.89
CA ALA A 110 20.46 3.38 23.70
C ALA A 110 20.97 3.97 25.03
N GLY A 111 21.94 3.29 25.65
CA GLY A 111 22.47 3.69 26.96
C GLY A 111 21.39 3.71 28.03
N ALA A 112 21.13 4.89 28.61
CA ALA A 112 20.07 5.10 29.60
C ALA A 112 18.69 5.47 28.97
N ILE A 113 18.61 5.70 27.66
CA ILE A 113 17.38 6.11 26.96
C ILE A 113 16.66 4.90 26.34
N ALA A 114 15.36 4.79 26.59
CA ALA A 114 14.41 4.02 25.81
C ALA A 114 13.89 4.87 24.65
N LEU A 115 13.73 4.25 23.48
CA LEU A 115 13.41 4.90 22.22
C LEU A 115 12.31 4.13 21.49
N ASN A 116 11.18 4.78 21.21
CA ASN A 116 10.12 4.22 20.38
C ASN A 116 10.09 4.96 19.04
N VAL A 117 10.12 4.23 17.93
CA VAL A 117 10.04 4.78 16.57
C VAL A 117 8.83 4.21 15.86
N THR A 118 7.85 5.07 15.53
CA THR A 118 6.61 4.68 14.83
C THR A 118 6.67 5.14 13.39
N PHE A 119 6.77 4.17 12.47
CA PHE A 119 6.66 4.37 11.03
C PHE A 119 5.19 4.24 10.64
N LEU A 120 4.57 5.34 10.22
CA LEU A 120 3.16 5.40 9.78
C LEU A 120 3.10 5.55 8.26
N SER A 121 2.47 4.60 7.58
CA SER A 121 2.01 4.78 6.21
C SER A 121 0.49 4.95 6.25
N PRO A 122 -0.05 6.18 6.09
CA PRO A 122 -1.47 6.42 6.28
C PRO A 122 -2.37 5.58 5.36
N ILE A 123 -3.48 5.12 5.92
CA ILE A 123 -4.64 4.63 5.16
C ILE A 123 -5.81 5.53 5.59
N GLU A 124 -6.42 6.22 4.63
CA GLU A 124 -7.36 7.32 4.85
C GLU A 124 -8.66 7.08 4.07
N PRO A 125 -9.52 6.10 4.47
CA PRO A 125 -10.61 5.62 3.61
C PRO A 125 -11.70 6.64 3.27
N ARG A 126 -11.69 7.81 3.94
CA ARG A 126 -12.68 8.88 3.81
C ARG A 126 -12.15 10.11 3.06
N ASP A 127 -10.88 10.14 2.70
CA ASP A 127 -10.20 11.31 2.14
C ASP A 127 -9.27 10.90 1.00
N LEU A 128 -9.70 11.13 -0.24
CA LEU A 128 -8.93 10.78 -1.44
C LEU A 128 -7.67 11.64 -1.60
N VAL A 129 -7.69 12.90 -1.14
CA VAL A 129 -6.51 13.77 -1.19
C VAL A 129 -5.43 13.16 -0.31
N LYS A 130 -5.73 12.89 0.97
CA LYS A 130 -4.77 12.30 1.91
C LYS A 130 -4.36 10.88 1.55
N GLN A 131 -5.30 10.03 1.10
CA GLN A 131 -4.97 8.68 0.65
C GLN A 131 -4.02 8.69 -0.56
N SER A 132 -4.09 9.70 -1.44
CA SER A 132 -3.23 9.82 -2.62
C SER A 132 -1.88 10.52 -2.38
N LEU A 133 -1.62 11.10 -1.20
CA LEU A 133 -0.30 11.68 -0.88
C LEU A 133 0.76 10.56 -0.74
N PRO A 134 1.78 10.46 -1.62
CA PRO A 134 2.76 9.37 -1.59
C PRO A 134 3.85 9.62 -0.53
N PHE A 135 3.42 9.87 0.71
CA PHE A 135 4.22 10.20 1.88
C PHE A 135 3.89 9.27 3.07
N ALA A 136 4.89 9.06 3.92
CA ALA A 136 4.84 8.34 5.18
C ALA A 136 5.52 9.18 6.27
N TYR A 137 5.12 8.98 7.53
CA TYR A 137 5.69 9.68 8.68
C TYR A 137 6.60 8.76 9.50
N ILE A 138 7.59 9.35 10.17
CA ILE A 138 8.36 8.72 11.24
C ILE A 138 8.15 9.57 12.49
N TYR A 139 7.44 9.03 13.48
CA TYR A 139 7.33 9.60 14.82
C TYR A 139 8.38 8.98 15.72
N LEU A 140 9.00 9.78 16.58
CA LEU A 140 10.06 9.30 17.46
C LEU A 140 9.92 9.88 18.86
N GLU A 141 9.88 9.00 19.85
CA GLU A 141 9.70 9.32 21.27
C GLU A 141 10.83 8.72 22.10
N ALA A 142 11.36 9.49 23.04
CA ALA A 142 12.47 9.08 23.91
C ALA A 142 12.13 9.26 25.39
N SER A 143 12.63 8.38 26.26
CA SER A 143 12.43 8.45 27.71
C SER A 143 13.61 7.85 28.50
N SER A 144 13.91 8.40 29.68
CA SER A 144 14.96 7.86 30.56
C SER A 144 14.49 6.58 31.26
N THR A 145 15.38 5.58 31.28
CA THR A 145 15.20 4.30 31.99
C THR A 145 15.80 4.31 33.40
N ASP A 146 16.46 5.39 33.83
CA ASP A 146 17.03 5.54 35.17
C ASP A 146 16.45 6.73 35.98
N GLY A 147 15.55 7.50 35.36
CA GLY A 147 14.86 8.65 35.96
C GLY A 147 15.63 9.98 35.89
N LYS A 148 16.84 10.03 35.30
CA LYS A 148 17.62 11.25 35.13
C LYS A 148 17.35 11.94 33.79
N ALA A 149 17.81 13.18 33.66
CA ALA A 149 17.83 13.88 32.38
C ALA A 149 19.16 13.62 31.65
N HIS A 150 19.10 13.26 30.36
CA HIS A 150 20.27 12.95 29.54
C HIS A 150 20.36 13.91 28.35
N SER A 151 21.58 14.28 27.95
CA SER A 151 21.81 15.02 26.70
C SER A 151 21.52 14.12 25.51
N MET A 152 20.54 14.49 24.67
CA MET A 152 20.18 13.71 23.49
C MET A 152 20.25 14.54 22.20
N GLN A 153 20.97 13.99 21.21
CA GLN A 153 21.01 14.46 19.83
C GLN A 153 20.63 13.29 18.93
N ILE A 154 19.83 13.51 17.90
CA ILE A 154 19.39 12.44 17.00
C ILE A 154 19.43 12.86 15.54
N TYR A 155 19.86 11.93 14.69
CA TYR A 155 20.17 12.09 13.29
C TYR A 155 19.43 11.03 12.46
N GLN A 156 18.99 11.44 11.27
CA GLN A 156 18.49 10.55 10.23
C GLN A 156 19.02 11.04 8.88
N ASP A 157 19.47 10.11 8.05
CA ASP A 157 19.72 10.37 6.64
C ASP A 157 19.03 9.36 5.73
N LEU A 158 18.84 9.79 4.49
CA LEU A 158 18.53 8.94 3.35
C LEU A 158 19.64 9.12 2.30
N SER A 159 19.91 8.07 1.55
CA SER A 159 20.76 8.13 0.36
C SER A 159 19.93 8.27 -0.92
N ALA A 160 20.57 8.14 -2.09
CA ALA A 160 19.94 8.34 -3.39
C ALA A 160 19.32 7.07 -4.02
N GLU A 161 19.49 5.89 -3.43
CA GLU A 161 19.04 4.58 -3.93
C GLU A 161 17.56 4.52 -4.34
N TRP A 162 16.73 5.34 -3.71
CA TRP A 162 15.28 5.47 -3.89
C TRP A 162 14.87 6.01 -5.27
N THR A 163 15.70 6.80 -5.94
CA THR A 163 15.29 7.56 -7.14
C THR A 163 15.52 6.82 -8.46
N SER A 164 16.12 5.61 -8.43
CA SER A 164 16.47 4.86 -9.64
C SER A 164 16.96 3.44 -9.31
N SER A 165 16.66 2.48 -10.17
CA SER A 165 17.11 1.08 -10.07
C SER A 165 18.59 0.86 -10.45
N ASN A 166 19.20 1.82 -11.14
CA ASN A 166 20.58 1.78 -11.58
C ASN A 166 21.44 2.72 -10.71
N SER A 167 22.18 2.18 -9.75
CA SER A 167 23.02 2.99 -8.86
C SER A 167 24.20 3.71 -9.54
N ASN A 168 24.43 3.51 -10.85
CA ASN A 168 25.40 4.30 -11.62
C ASN A 168 24.80 5.61 -12.19
N ASN A 169 23.49 5.82 -12.10
CA ASN A 169 22.86 7.08 -12.49
C ASN A 169 23.33 8.20 -11.55
N VAL A 170 23.50 9.42 -12.09
CA VAL A 170 23.73 10.63 -11.29
C VAL A 170 22.41 11.09 -10.66
N VAL A 171 22.48 11.71 -9.48
CA VAL A 171 21.37 12.46 -8.90
C VAL A 171 21.72 13.93 -8.72
N GLN A 172 20.71 14.77 -8.92
CA GLN A 172 20.68 16.18 -8.57
C GLN A 172 19.76 16.36 -7.36
N TRP A 173 20.03 17.37 -6.53
CA TRP A 173 19.24 17.62 -5.33
C TRP A 173 19.20 19.11 -4.96
N ASN A 174 18.27 19.46 -4.09
CA ASN A 174 18.13 20.79 -3.51
C ASN A 174 17.58 20.69 -2.07
N THR A 175 17.80 21.72 -1.25
CA THR A 175 17.33 21.81 0.14
C THR A 175 16.57 23.11 0.33
N THR A 176 15.27 22.98 0.61
CA THR A 176 14.35 24.11 0.67
C THR A 176 13.74 24.24 2.06
N PRO A 177 14.10 25.29 2.83
CA PRO A 177 13.29 25.77 3.94
C PRO A 177 12.00 26.39 3.38
N SER A 178 10.85 25.82 3.74
CA SER A 178 9.53 26.26 3.29
C SER A 178 8.59 26.38 4.48
N GLY A 179 8.22 27.61 4.85
CA GLY A 179 7.30 27.87 5.95
C GLY A 179 7.73 27.19 7.26
N SER A 180 6.92 26.24 7.70
CA SER A 180 7.08 25.44 8.91
C SER A 180 7.97 24.18 8.75
N ILE A 181 8.49 23.89 7.55
CA ILE A 181 9.31 22.70 7.26
C ILE A 181 10.65 23.05 6.59
N ILE A 182 11.56 22.08 6.60
CA ILE A 182 12.71 22.01 5.70
C ILE A 182 12.63 20.67 4.98
N PHE A 183 12.84 20.64 3.66
CA PHE A 183 12.94 19.39 2.91
C PHE A 183 14.17 19.33 2.01
N HIS A 184 14.70 18.13 1.84
CA HIS A 184 15.60 17.77 0.75
C HIS A 184 14.76 17.14 -0.38
N GLU A 185 14.94 17.62 -1.60
CA GLU A 185 14.37 17.02 -2.82
C GLU A 185 15.50 16.44 -3.67
N VAL A 186 15.36 15.19 -4.12
CA VAL A 186 16.42 14.44 -4.81
C VAL A 186 15.84 13.73 -6.03
N GLN A 187 16.47 13.89 -7.19
CA GLN A 187 16.00 13.35 -8.45
C GLN A 187 17.14 12.78 -9.30
N ARG A 188 16.87 11.69 -10.01
CA ARG A 188 17.75 11.13 -11.03
C ARG A 188 18.04 12.14 -12.15
N SER A 189 19.30 12.27 -12.55
CA SER A 189 19.75 13.04 -13.70
C SER A 189 20.61 12.17 -14.66
N PRO A 190 20.30 12.09 -15.97
CA PRO A 190 19.13 12.65 -16.62
C PRO A 190 17.83 11.94 -16.22
N PHE A 191 16.75 12.71 -16.13
CA PHE A 191 15.38 12.29 -15.84
C PHE A 191 14.81 11.35 -16.94
N GLN A 192 14.04 10.32 -16.57
CA GLN A 192 13.37 9.42 -17.51
C GLN A 192 11.86 9.30 -17.25
N TYR A 193 11.12 10.26 -17.79
CA TYR A 193 9.65 10.35 -17.77
C TYR A 193 8.94 9.01 -18.01
N MET A 194 8.02 8.65 -17.11
CA MET A 194 7.13 7.47 -17.19
C MET A 194 7.86 6.13 -17.44
N THR A 195 9.14 6.05 -17.08
CA THR A 195 9.95 4.84 -17.24
C THR A 195 9.98 4.05 -15.94
N GLU A 196 9.71 2.75 -16.02
CA GLU A 196 10.00 1.80 -14.95
C GLU A 196 11.20 0.91 -15.33
N LEU A 197 12.11 0.68 -14.39
CA LEU A 197 13.16 -0.34 -14.48
C LEU A 197 13.23 -1.14 -13.18
N LYS A 198 13.26 -2.48 -13.28
CA LYS A 198 13.35 -3.40 -12.14
C LYS A 198 12.35 -3.10 -11.00
N ASN A 199 11.11 -2.75 -11.34
CA ASN A 199 10.05 -2.35 -10.39
C ASN A 199 10.25 -1.00 -9.68
N MET A 200 11.18 -0.15 -10.12
CA MET A 200 11.32 1.23 -9.65
C MET A 200 11.01 2.23 -10.77
N SER A 201 10.35 3.33 -10.40
CA SER A 201 10.16 4.52 -11.24
C SER A 201 11.48 5.27 -11.44
N GLU A 202 11.77 5.68 -12.67
CA GLU A 202 12.97 6.44 -13.04
C GLU A 202 12.67 7.96 -13.26
N ASP A 203 11.47 8.39 -12.87
CA ASP A 203 10.96 9.78 -12.89
C ASP A 203 10.51 10.31 -11.50
N ALA A 204 10.64 9.52 -10.44
CA ALA A 204 10.27 9.96 -9.09
C ALA A 204 11.29 10.94 -8.47
N VAL A 205 10.79 11.75 -7.54
CA VAL A 205 11.57 12.63 -6.68
C VAL A 205 11.45 12.11 -5.24
N LEU A 206 12.58 11.84 -4.60
CA LEU A 206 12.66 11.54 -3.18
C LEU A 206 12.55 12.85 -2.38
N TYR A 207 11.68 12.87 -1.39
CA TYR A 207 11.53 13.95 -0.42
C TYR A 207 11.85 13.44 0.99
N HIS A 208 12.86 14.04 1.63
CA HIS A 208 13.14 13.88 3.07
C HIS A 208 12.77 15.18 3.78
N VAL A 209 11.98 15.13 4.85
CA VAL A 209 11.31 16.30 5.42
C VAL A 209 11.42 16.35 6.95
N ALA A 210 11.68 17.53 7.50
CA ALA A 210 11.68 17.80 8.94
C ALA A 210 10.91 19.09 9.28
N ASN A 211 10.30 19.14 10.46
CA ASN A 211 9.69 20.37 10.98
C ASN A 211 10.78 21.39 11.35
N ASN A 212 10.64 22.64 10.87
CA ASN A 212 11.60 23.73 11.05
C ASN A 212 11.56 24.29 12.49
N VAL A 213 12.17 23.56 13.43
CA VAL A 213 12.13 23.85 14.87
C VAL A 213 13.50 24.22 15.44
N SER A 214 13.51 24.85 16.61
CA SER A 214 14.74 25.16 17.34
C SER A 214 15.55 23.89 17.63
N GLY A 215 16.85 23.91 17.30
CA GLY A 215 17.74 22.76 17.47
C GLY A 215 17.76 21.78 16.30
N LEU A 216 16.93 21.97 15.27
CA LEU A 216 17.11 21.28 14.00
C LEU A 216 18.35 21.84 13.28
N THR A 217 19.12 20.94 12.68
CA THR A 217 20.16 21.24 11.70
C THR A 217 20.08 20.26 10.54
N TYR A 218 20.57 20.66 9.37
CA TYR A 218 20.56 19.83 8.15
C TYR A 218 21.92 19.81 7.46
N GLN A 219 22.18 18.80 6.64
CA GLN A 219 23.31 18.78 5.72
C GLN A 219 23.07 17.80 4.57
N THR A 220 23.47 18.18 3.35
CA THR A 220 23.67 17.22 2.24
C THR A 220 25.16 17.08 1.94
N GLY A 221 25.57 15.94 1.39
CA GLY A 221 26.97 15.70 0.99
C GLY A 221 27.35 14.22 0.99
N GLU A 222 28.65 13.96 1.05
CA GLU A 222 29.24 12.61 1.16
C GLU A 222 28.92 11.97 2.52
N ASP A 223 28.45 10.72 2.52
CA ASP A 223 28.02 10.00 3.72
C ASP A 223 29.12 9.93 4.78
N VAL A 224 30.35 9.57 4.41
CA VAL A 224 31.51 9.48 5.31
C VAL A 224 31.70 10.80 6.06
N VAL A 225 31.58 11.93 5.35
CA VAL A 225 31.77 13.29 5.89
C VAL A 225 30.59 13.72 6.77
N VAL A 226 29.35 13.52 6.31
CA VAL A 226 28.15 13.96 7.02
C VAL A 226 27.92 13.15 8.29
N ARG A 227 28.00 11.82 8.19
CA ARG A 227 27.82 10.87 9.31
C ARG A 227 28.94 11.04 10.34
N SER A 228 30.21 11.13 9.90
CA SER A 228 31.33 11.49 10.80
C SER A 228 31.13 12.86 11.46
N GLY A 229 30.61 13.84 10.72
CA GLY A 229 30.32 15.18 11.23
C GLY A 229 29.36 15.12 12.43
N PHE A 230 28.26 14.38 12.30
CA PHE A 230 27.31 14.16 13.38
C PHE A 230 27.92 13.34 14.54
N LEU A 231 28.56 12.20 14.27
CA LEU A 231 29.09 11.32 15.32
C LEU A 231 30.12 12.04 16.20
N ASN A 232 30.96 12.88 15.60
CA ASN A 232 31.97 13.66 16.33
C ASN A 232 31.36 14.88 17.05
N ASN A 233 30.47 15.65 16.42
CA ASN A 233 30.06 16.97 16.92
C ASN A 233 28.63 17.04 17.51
N GLY A 234 27.76 16.10 17.17
CA GLY A 234 26.35 16.05 17.60
C GLY A 234 25.43 17.07 16.90
N ILE A 235 25.89 17.67 15.80
CA ILE A 235 25.22 18.74 15.07
C ILE A 235 25.65 18.73 13.59
N LEU A 236 24.80 19.24 12.70
CA LEU A 236 25.10 19.39 11.26
C LEU A 236 25.35 20.86 10.88
N ASN A 237 26.04 21.09 9.75
CA ASN A 237 26.57 22.41 9.40
C ASN A 237 25.55 23.41 8.81
N ASN A 238 24.30 22.99 8.55
CA ASN A 238 23.29 23.77 7.80
C ASN A 238 23.75 24.13 6.37
N THR A 239 24.39 23.18 5.70
CA THR A 239 24.99 23.35 4.37
C THR A 239 24.37 22.41 3.35
N GLN A 240 24.03 22.96 2.18
CA GLN A 240 23.77 22.18 0.97
C GLN A 240 25.07 22.00 0.18
N ASP A 241 25.44 20.74 -0.08
CA ASP A 241 26.40 20.39 -1.12
C ASP A 241 25.76 20.61 -2.51
N ASN A 242 26.55 20.99 -3.51
CA ASN A 242 26.12 21.19 -4.89
C ASN A 242 26.93 20.34 -5.90
N PHE A 243 27.82 19.47 -5.43
CA PHE A 243 28.59 18.53 -6.26
C PHE A 243 27.77 17.25 -6.51
N PHE A 244 26.83 17.34 -7.46
CA PHE A 244 25.99 16.24 -7.92
C PHE A 244 26.80 15.04 -8.44
N ARG A 245 26.38 13.82 -8.10
CA ARG A 245 27.19 12.59 -8.21
C ARG A 245 26.34 11.33 -8.41
N ALA A 246 27.00 10.19 -8.62
CA ALA A 246 26.35 8.89 -8.80
C ALA A 246 25.66 8.41 -7.50
N ILE A 247 24.55 7.68 -7.65
CA ILE A 247 23.80 7.08 -6.53
C ILE A 247 24.70 6.19 -5.64
N ASN A 248 25.60 5.40 -6.23
CA ASN A 248 26.64 4.63 -5.53
C ASN A 248 28.04 5.03 -6.05
N GLY A 249 28.38 6.32 -5.90
CA GLY A 249 29.74 6.82 -6.09
C GLY A 249 30.66 6.45 -4.93
N SER A 250 31.96 6.74 -5.05
CA SER A 250 32.91 6.67 -3.93
C SER A 250 32.66 7.73 -2.84
N ASP A 251 31.76 8.65 -3.12
CA ASP A 251 31.39 9.86 -2.39
C ASP A 251 29.88 9.86 -2.03
N TRP A 252 29.33 8.67 -1.70
CA TRP A 252 27.90 8.32 -1.56
C TRP A 252 27.02 9.49 -1.05
N PRO A 253 26.07 10.02 -1.86
CA PRO A 253 25.29 11.20 -1.47
C PRO A 253 24.21 10.87 -0.42
N VAL A 254 24.20 11.62 0.68
CA VAL A 254 23.17 11.57 1.72
C VAL A 254 22.52 12.92 1.99
N PHE A 255 21.29 12.85 2.52
CA PHE A 255 20.38 13.96 2.74
C PHE A 255 19.89 13.90 4.20
N ALA A 256 20.54 14.66 5.09
CA ALA A 256 20.51 14.40 6.52
C ALA A 256 19.89 15.53 7.36
N PHE A 257 19.09 15.13 8.34
CA PHE A 257 18.60 15.99 9.43
C PHE A 257 19.16 15.55 10.77
N CYS A 258 19.44 16.51 11.64
CA CYS A 258 19.86 16.29 13.02
C CYS A 258 19.10 17.23 13.96
N GLN A 259 18.34 16.67 14.90
CA GLN A 259 17.69 17.40 15.98
C GLN A 259 18.48 17.27 17.28
N ASN A 260 18.88 18.40 17.87
CA ASN A 260 19.32 18.45 19.25
C ASN A 260 18.10 18.62 20.17
N LEU A 261 17.88 17.67 21.09
CA LEU A 261 16.77 17.71 22.06
C LEU A 261 17.18 18.36 23.39
N GLY A 262 18.48 18.64 23.59
CA GLY A 262 19.01 19.13 24.85
C GLY A 262 19.03 18.04 25.93
N SER A 263 18.87 18.44 27.20
CA SER A 263 18.81 17.50 28.32
C SER A 263 17.36 17.14 28.65
N ILE A 264 16.98 15.88 28.44
CA ILE A 264 15.58 15.41 28.57
C ILE A 264 15.44 14.21 29.51
N GLN A 265 14.36 14.18 30.29
CA GLN A 265 13.84 12.96 30.93
C GLN A 265 12.89 12.21 29.98
N SER A 266 12.14 12.93 29.15
CA SER A 266 11.34 12.38 28.05
C SER A 266 11.04 13.45 27.01
N THR A 267 10.69 13.04 25.79
CA THR A 267 10.08 13.91 24.77
C THR A 267 8.71 14.39 25.25
N SER A 268 8.40 15.69 25.14
CA SER A 268 7.09 16.26 25.48
C SER A 268 6.01 16.02 24.41
N THR A 269 6.47 15.87 23.17
CA THR A 269 5.73 15.51 21.96
C THR A 269 6.69 14.70 21.08
N PRO A 270 6.23 13.78 20.22
CA PRO A 270 7.10 13.08 19.29
C PRO A 270 7.88 14.06 18.39
N LEU A 271 9.13 13.71 18.08
CA LEU A 271 9.81 14.23 16.89
C LEU A 271 9.11 13.65 15.65
N VAL A 272 8.99 14.43 14.58
CA VAL A 272 8.35 13.98 13.33
C VAL A 272 9.24 14.29 12.13
N TRP A 273 9.52 13.25 11.34
CA TRP A 273 10.04 13.36 9.97
C TRP A 273 8.98 12.88 8.96
N GLY A 274 9.07 13.40 7.75
CA GLY A 274 8.30 12.94 6.59
C GLY A 274 9.22 12.37 5.52
N LEU A 275 8.75 11.31 4.85
CA LEU A 275 9.42 10.68 3.72
C LEU A 275 8.40 10.46 2.60
N GLY A 276 8.70 10.90 1.39
CA GLY A 276 7.89 10.63 0.21
C GLY A 276 8.73 10.27 -1.01
N VAL A 277 8.14 9.48 -1.91
CA VAL A 277 8.69 9.19 -3.25
C VAL A 277 7.61 9.59 -4.25
N VAL A 278 7.74 10.83 -4.75
CA VAL A 278 6.65 11.55 -5.42
C VAL A 278 6.87 11.56 -6.93
N ARG A 279 5.82 11.25 -7.70
CA ARG A 279 5.80 11.37 -9.16
C ARG A 279 4.92 12.56 -9.55
N SER A 280 5.29 13.26 -10.63
CA SER A 280 4.51 14.41 -11.12
C SER A 280 3.29 14.00 -11.95
N ASN A 281 3.31 12.78 -12.49
CA ASN A 281 2.25 12.12 -13.23
C ASN A 281 2.39 10.61 -12.97
N ASP A 282 1.28 9.90 -12.85
CA ASP A 282 1.31 8.51 -12.37
C ASP A 282 1.14 7.50 -13.50
N ILE A 283 0.20 7.77 -14.42
CA ILE A 283 -0.26 6.81 -15.42
C ILE A 283 -0.40 7.49 -16.79
N ILE A 284 0.04 6.80 -17.85
CA ILE A 284 -0.43 7.09 -19.22
C ILE A 284 -1.61 6.17 -19.49
N TYR A 285 -2.80 6.75 -19.67
CA TYR A 285 -4.05 6.02 -19.92
C TYR A 285 -4.52 6.25 -21.37
N ALA A 286 -4.84 5.20 -22.11
CA ALA A 286 -5.47 5.33 -23.42
C ALA A 286 -6.97 5.60 -23.26
N THR A 287 -7.45 6.64 -23.95
CA THR A 287 -8.87 7.01 -24.03
C THR A 287 -9.34 6.94 -25.50
N PRO A 288 -10.65 6.96 -25.79
CA PRO A 288 -11.16 7.10 -27.16
C PRO A 288 -10.63 8.35 -27.90
N SER A 289 -10.21 9.37 -27.15
CA SER A 289 -9.59 10.61 -27.64
C SER A 289 -8.05 10.56 -27.76
N GLY A 290 -7.44 9.39 -27.52
CA GLY A 290 -5.98 9.20 -27.47
C GLY A 290 -5.42 9.15 -26.04
N ASN A 291 -4.10 9.13 -25.91
CA ASN A 291 -3.44 8.95 -24.62
C ASN A 291 -3.52 10.22 -23.74
N GLN A 292 -4.05 10.05 -22.53
CA GLN A 292 -4.08 11.07 -21.47
C GLN A 292 -3.01 10.74 -20.42
N THR A 293 -2.14 11.70 -20.11
CA THR A 293 -1.31 11.63 -18.91
C THR A 293 -2.17 12.03 -17.69
N ARG A 294 -2.17 11.18 -16.66
CA ARG A 294 -2.94 11.39 -15.42
C ARG A 294 -2.03 11.76 -14.26
N LYS A 295 -2.54 12.60 -13.35
CA LYS A 295 -1.80 13.13 -12.20
C LYS A 295 -2.22 12.46 -10.89
N PRO A 296 -1.37 12.51 -9.84
CA PRO A 296 -1.80 12.24 -8.48
C PRO A 296 -3.03 13.04 -8.10
N TYR A 297 -4.00 12.39 -7.45
CA TYR A 297 -5.25 13.03 -7.07
C TYR A 297 -5.05 14.19 -6.06
N PHE A 298 -3.98 14.21 -5.26
CA PHE A 298 -3.71 15.30 -4.31
C PHE A 298 -3.52 16.67 -4.98
N PHE A 299 -3.18 16.70 -6.28
CA PHE A 299 -3.14 17.94 -7.05
C PHE A 299 -4.54 18.57 -7.30
N THR A 300 -5.63 17.90 -6.90
CA THR A 300 -6.98 18.51 -6.87
C THR A 300 -7.15 19.57 -5.77
N GLU A 301 -6.30 19.54 -4.74
CA GLU A 301 -6.28 20.50 -3.63
C GLU A 301 -4.96 21.31 -3.58
N TYR A 302 -3.81 20.65 -3.77
CA TYR A 302 -2.50 21.31 -3.67
C TYR A 302 -1.96 21.72 -5.06
N PRO A 303 -1.43 22.96 -5.23
CA PRO A 303 -0.91 23.43 -6.51
C PRO A 303 0.42 22.78 -6.91
N ASP A 304 1.21 22.37 -5.93
CA ASP A 304 2.56 21.83 -6.08
C ASP A 304 2.91 20.87 -4.92
N VAL A 305 4.01 20.11 -5.08
CA VAL A 305 4.45 19.13 -4.08
C VAL A 305 4.92 19.81 -2.77
N PRO A 306 5.71 20.91 -2.76
CA PRO A 306 6.08 21.59 -1.51
C PRO A 306 4.88 22.00 -0.64
N THR A 307 3.80 22.52 -1.24
CA THR A 307 2.57 22.88 -0.52
C THR A 307 1.88 21.64 0.06
N ALA A 308 1.82 20.54 -0.72
CA ALA A 308 1.29 19.26 -0.24
C ALA A 308 2.14 18.67 0.91
N THR A 309 3.46 18.85 0.86
CA THR A 309 4.41 18.38 1.87
C THR A 309 4.28 19.17 3.19
N GLU A 310 4.11 20.49 3.14
CA GLU A 310 3.86 21.30 4.34
C GLU A 310 2.50 20.95 4.97
N ALA A 311 1.46 20.77 4.15
CA ALA A 311 0.15 20.33 4.62
C ALA A 311 0.23 18.94 5.28
N PHE A 312 0.92 17.98 4.66
CA PHE A 312 1.18 16.65 5.22
C PHE A 312 1.86 16.74 6.60
N MET A 313 2.99 17.46 6.72
CA MET A 313 3.68 17.58 8.00
C MET A 313 2.84 18.27 9.08
N SER A 314 1.96 19.20 8.71
CA SER A 314 1.04 19.86 9.66
C SER A 314 -0.06 18.94 10.20
N ASP A 315 -0.49 17.95 9.41
CA ASP A 315 -1.56 16.98 9.74
C ASP A 315 -1.06 15.81 10.60
N ALA A 316 0.24 15.70 10.88
CA ALA A 316 0.87 14.55 11.52
C ALA A 316 0.18 14.09 12.83
N THR A 317 -0.18 15.02 13.72
CA THR A 317 -0.83 14.66 15.00
C THR A 317 -2.22 14.04 14.76
N ASP A 318 -2.99 14.58 13.84
CA ASP A 318 -4.32 14.07 13.50
C ASP A 318 -4.23 12.80 12.64
N ALA A 319 -3.22 12.66 11.78
CA ALA A 319 -2.94 11.45 11.03
C ALA A 319 -2.61 10.27 11.95
N LEU A 320 -1.77 10.47 12.98
CA LEU A 320 -1.48 9.46 14.00
C LEU A 320 -2.75 9.07 14.80
N SER A 321 -3.63 10.04 15.08
CA SER A 321 -4.92 9.81 15.75
C SER A 321 -5.90 8.99 14.89
N ARG A 322 -6.06 9.35 13.60
CA ARG A 322 -6.89 8.62 12.64
C ARG A 322 -6.36 7.21 12.39
N ALA A 323 -5.05 7.06 12.19
CA ALA A 323 -4.35 5.79 12.06
C ALA A 323 -4.60 4.86 13.25
N THR A 324 -4.36 5.35 14.48
CA THR A 324 -4.61 4.58 15.71
C THR A 324 -6.08 4.16 15.85
N THR A 325 -7.02 5.03 15.46
CA THR A 325 -8.46 4.73 15.46
C THR A 325 -8.82 3.64 14.45
N LEU A 326 -8.23 3.70 13.24
CA LEU A 326 -8.46 2.72 12.17
C LEU A 326 -7.84 1.35 12.52
N ASP A 327 -6.60 1.34 13.01
CA ASP A 327 -5.92 0.13 13.49
C ASP A 327 -6.76 -0.58 14.56
N ASN A 328 -7.21 0.17 15.57
CA ASN A 328 -8.02 -0.38 16.67
C ASN A 328 -9.34 -0.99 16.16
N LYS A 329 -10.01 -0.35 15.17
CA LYS A 329 -11.22 -0.91 14.53
C LYS A 329 -10.90 -2.24 13.84
N ILE A 330 -9.87 -2.28 13.00
CA ILE A 330 -9.49 -3.46 12.20
C ILE A 330 -9.04 -4.61 13.11
N ILE A 331 -8.10 -4.34 14.02
CA ILE A 331 -7.54 -5.32 14.95
C ILE A 331 -8.62 -5.86 15.88
N SER A 332 -9.52 -5.02 16.40
CA SER A 332 -10.61 -5.49 17.27
C SER A 332 -11.65 -6.33 16.54
N ALA A 333 -11.91 -6.08 15.25
CA ALA A 333 -12.80 -6.91 14.45
C ALA A 333 -12.15 -8.27 14.14
N ALA A 334 -10.90 -8.26 13.67
CA ALA A 334 -10.19 -9.49 13.30
C ALA A 334 -9.89 -10.41 14.50
N ASN A 335 -9.62 -9.85 15.69
CA ASN A 335 -9.52 -10.64 16.93
C ASN A 335 -10.85 -11.29 17.37
N GLY A 336 -11.99 -10.87 16.81
CA GLY A 336 -13.27 -11.58 16.96
C GLY A 336 -13.30 -12.95 16.25
N ILE A 337 -12.37 -13.17 15.31
CA ILE A 337 -12.19 -14.44 14.60
C ILE A 337 -11.01 -15.21 15.22
N SER A 338 -9.79 -14.67 15.16
CA SER A 338 -8.61 -15.19 15.87
C SER A 338 -7.44 -14.20 15.90
N SER A 339 -6.47 -14.40 16.79
CA SER A 339 -5.24 -13.58 16.86
C SER A 339 -4.40 -13.68 15.58
N ASN A 340 -4.22 -14.90 15.06
CA ASN A 340 -3.47 -15.12 13.82
C ASN A 340 -4.14 -14.43 12.61
N TYR A 341 -5.47 -14.29 12.63
CA TYR A 341 -6.19 -13.52 11.62
C TYR A 341 -5.93 -12.00 11.76
N ALA A 342 -5.98 -11.46 12.98
CA ALA A 342 -5.67 -10.06 13.23
C ALA A 342 -4.24 -9.66 12.81
N ASP A 343 -3.28 -10.55 13.02
CA ASP A 343 -1.91 -10.39 12.56
C ASP A 343 -1.79 -10.35 11.02
N LEU A 344 -2.43 -11.30 10.31
CA LEU A 344 -2.42 -11.34 8.84
C LEU A 344 -3.06 -10.09 8.21
N VAL A 345 -4.20 -9.64 8.74
CA VAL A 345 -4.86 -8.41 8.30
C VAL A 345 -3.96 -7.18 8.56
N SER A 346 -3.26 -7.16 9.70
CA SER A 346 -2.34 -6.07 10.05
C SER A 346 -1.12 -6.00 9.13
N LEU A 347 -0.54 -7.13 8.74
CA LEU A 347 0.57 -7.19 7.79
C LEU A 347 0.15 -6.79 6.36
N ALA A 348 -0.99 -7.31 5.89
CA ALA A 348 -1.45 -7.10 4.51
C ALA A 348 -1.87 -5.65 4.21
N SER A 349 -2.48 -4.95 5.17
CA SER A 349 -3.20 -3.69 4.93
C SER A 349 -2.42 -2.62 4.15
N ARG A 350 -1.17 -2.36 4.53
CA ARG A 350 -0.30 -1.40 3.82
C ARG A 350 0.10 -1.89 2.43
N GLN A 351 0.40 -3.17 2.27
CA GLN A 351 0.81 -3.78 1.00
C GLN A 351 -0.31 -3.71 -0.05
N VAL A 352 -1.57 -3.88 0.35
CA VAL A 352 -2.74 -3.74 -0.54
C VAL A 352 -2.86 -2.32 -1.08
N MET A 353 -2.79 -1.32 -0.20
CA MET A 353 -2.88 0.09 -0.60
C MET A 353 -1.68 0.52 -1.45
N ALA A 354 -0.48 -0.01 -1.18
CA ALA A 354 0.71 0.20 -1.99
C ALA A 354 0.71 -0.55 -3.33
N GLY A 355 -0.37 -1.27 -3.67
CA GLY A 355 -0.62 -1.73 -5.03
C GLY A 355 -1.21 -0.66 -5.94
N MET A 356 -1.60 0.53 -5.44
CA MET A 356 -2.46 1.47 -6.14
C MET A 356 -1.82 2.85 -6.37
N GLU A 357 -2.19 3.48 -7.49
CA GLU A 357 -2.11 4.93 -7.69
C GLU A 357 -3.54 5.49 -7.85
N ILE A 358 -3.84 6.61 -7.18
CA ILE A 358 -5.15 7.27 -7.20
C ILE A 358 -5.02 8.55 -8.02
N THR A 359 -5.63 8.56 -9.21
CA THR A 359 -5.29 9.54 -10.26
C THR A 359 -6.46 10.41 -10.69
N VAL A 360 -6.14 11.66 -11.02
CA VAL A 360 -7.06 12.62 -11.64
C VAL A 360 -6.64 12.92 -13.08
N GLY A 361 -7.63 13.01 -13.96
CA GLY A 361 -7.41 13.38 -15.36
C GLY A 361 -7.34 14.89 -15.57
N THR A 362 -7.05 15.28 -16.81
CA THR A 362 -6.99 16.70 -17.22
C THR A 362 -7.85 16.98 -18.44
N SER A 363 -8.38 18.21 -18.52
CA SER A 363 -9.12 18.76 -19.64
C SER A 363 -8.61 20.17 -19.94
N ASN A 364 -8.25 20.45 -21.19
CA ASN A 364 -7.61 21.71 -21.61
C ASN A 364 -6.38 22.11 -20.77
N GLY A 365 -5.63 21.11 -20.28
CA GLY A 365 -4.45 21.30 -19.41
C GLY A 365 -4.77 21.70 -17.96
N GLN A 366 -6.04 21.75 -17.57
CA GLN A 366 -6.49 21.93 -16.18
C GLN A 366 -6.95 20.59 -15.60
N ILE A 367 -6.91 20.46 -14.28
CA ILE A 367 -7.34 19.24 -13.59
C ILE A 367 -8.87 19.13 -13.63
N ASN A 368 -9.38 17.92 -13.88
CA ASN A 368 -10.81 17.62 -13.84
C ASN A 368 -11.12 16.78 -12.60
N ASN A 369 -11.51 17.43 -11.50
CA ASN A 369 -11.81 16.78 -10.21
C ASN A 369 -12.94 15.72 -10.27
N SER A 370 -13.67 15.60 -11.39
CA SER A 370 -14.68 14.55 -11.61
C SER A 370 -14.17 13.33 -12.39
N ASP A 371 -13.02 13.47 -13.08
CA ASP A 371 -12.34 12.40 -13.81
C ASP A 371 -11.34 11.72 -12.85
N VAL A 372 -11.85 10.84 -12.01
CA VAL A 372 -11.10 10.10 -10.99
C VAL A 372 -11.03 8.62 -11.37
N LEU A 373 -9.82 8.08 -11.46
CA LEU A 373 -9.56 6.68 -11.83
C LEU A 373 -8.44 6.12 -10.95
N PHE A 374 -8.62 4.88 -10.49
CA PHE A 374 -7.63 4.16 -9.69
C PHE A 374 -6.93 3.13 -10.57
N PHE A 375 -5.60 3.06 -10.46
CA PHE A 375 -4.80 2.10 -11.21
C PHE A 375 -4.03 1.20 -10.25
N MET A 376 -4.17 -0.12 -10.41
CA MET A 376 -3.49 -1.13 -9.61
C MET A 376 -2.35 -1.77 -10.41
N LYS A 377 -1.18 -1.91 -9.78
CA LYS A 377 -0.09 -2.74 -10.28
C LYS A 377 -0.14 -4.12 -9.64
N ASP A 378 -0.01 -5.18 -10.44
CA ASP A 378 0.34 -6.51 -9.94
C ASP A 378 1.84 -6.62 -9.61
N THR A 379 2.17 -6.02 -8.46
CA THR A 379 3.47 -6.14 -7.80
C THR A 379 3.75 -7.61 -7.47
N GLY A 380 5.00 -8.07 -7.67
CA GLY A 380 5.40 -9.44 -7.31
C GLY A 380 5.05 -10.55 -8.30
N ASN A 381 4.15 -10.31 -9.27
CA ASN A 381 3.89 -11.25 -10.38
C ASN A 381 4.05 -10.56 -11.75
N SER A 382 2.94 -10.28 -12.44
CA SER A 382 2.90 -9.96 -13.88
C SER A 382 3.19 -8.50 -14.22
N GLN A 383 3.20 -7.59 -13.23
CA GLN A 383 3.46 -6.15 -13.42
C GLN A 383 2.49 -5.44 -14.39
N ARG A 384 1.34 -6.06 -14.68
CA ARG A 384 0.25 -5.48 -15.49
C ARG A 384 -0.47 -4.37 -14.73
N THR A 385 -1.13 -3.49 -15.48
CA THR A 385 -2.05 -2.48 -14.94
C THR A 385 -3.48 -3.02 -14.91
N ASN A 386 -4.16 -2.88 -13.76
CA ASN A 386 -5.52 -3.37 -13.50
C ASN A 386 -5.81 -4.83 -13.94
N PRO A 387 -4.92 -5.82 -13.66
CA PRO A 387 -5.24 -7.22 -13.92
C PRO A 387 -6.41 -7.67 -13.02
N VAL A 388 -7.46 -8.15 -13.67
CA VAL A 388 -8.79 -8.36 -13.08
C VAL A 388 -8.74 -9.35 -11.92
N GLU A 389 -7.95 -10.41 -12.04
CA GLU A 389 -7.84 -11.46 -11.03
C GLU A 389 -7.14 -10.99 -9.74
N VAL A 390 -6.23 -10.02 -9.86
CA VAL A 390 -5.52 -9.42 -8.73
C VAL A 390 -6.39 -8.36 -8.05
N MET A 391 -7.16 -7.59 -8.84
CA MET A 391 -8.22 -6.74 -8.32
C MET A 391 -9.29 -7.56 -7.58
N TYR A 392 -9.64 -8.73 -8.10
CA TYR A 392 -10.56 -9.66 -7.47
C TYR A 392 -10.03 -10.22 -6.14
N ALA A 393 -8.77 -10.65 -6.10
CA ALA A 393 -8.12 -11.03 -4.85
C ALA A 393 -8.04 -9.85 -3.85
N ALA A 394 -7.89 -8.61 -4.33
CA ALA A 394 -7.76 -7.43 -3.48
C ALA A 394 -9.09 -6.86 -2.93
N PHE A 395 -10.23 -7.06 -3.63
CA PHE A 395 -11.46 -6.28 -3.36
C PHE A 395 -12.01 -6.33 -1.92
N PRO A 396 -11.89 -7.42 -1.12
CA PRO A 396 -12.46 -7.44 0.24
C PRO A 396 -11.88 -6.36 1.15
N ALA A 397 -10.61 -5.99 0.96
CA ALA A 397 -9.99 -4.87 1.66
C ALA A 397 -10.64 -3.53 1.28
N PHE A 398 -10.95 -3.32 0.00
CA PHE A 398 -11.64 -2.10 -0.45
C PHE A 398 -13.06 -2.04 0.06
N LEU A 399 -13.81 -3.14 0.10
CA LEU A 399 -15.15 -3.16 0.71
C LEU A 399 -15.12 -2.77 2.18
N TYR A 400 -14.15 -3.29 2.95
CA TYR A 400 -14.04 -3.02 4.39
C TYR A 400 -13.54 -1.59 4.70
N LEU A 401 -12.68 -1.03 3.86
CA LEU A 401 -12.14 0.32 4.01
C LEU A 401 -13.12 1.37 3.46
N ASN A 402 -13.48 1.29 2.17
CA ASN A 402 -14.50 2.11 1.51
C ASN A 402 -14.96 1.46 0.18
N ALA A 403 -16.12 0.79 0.19
CA ALA A 403 -16.66 0.08 -0.98
C ALA A 403 -16.85 0.94 -2.25
N SER A 404 -16.95 2.27 -2.12
CA SER A 404 -17.05 3.19 -3.27
C SER A 404 -15.78 3.20 -4.14
N TRP A 405 -14.63 2.81 -3.58
CA TRP A 405 -13.37 2.70 -4.31
C TRP A 405 -13.40 1.64 -5.41
N THR A 406 -14.25 0.62 -5.28
CA THR A 406 -14.42 -0.42 -6.30
C THR A 406 -14.88 0.15 -7.64
N ALA A 407 -15.70 1.21 -7.65
CA ALA A 407 -16.09 1.87 -8.90
C ALA A 407 -14.88 2.54 -9.59
N TYR A 408 -14.08 3.33 -8.87
CA TYR A 408 -12.90 4.00 -9.45
C TYR A 408 -11.84 3.02 -9.98
N LEU A 409 -11.81 1.79 -9.47
CA LEU A 409 -10.87 0.73 -9.89
C LEU A 409 -11.39 -0.10 -11.08
N LEU A 410 -12.71 -0.28 -11.20
CA LEU A 410 -13.36 -0.93 -12.35
C LEU A 410 -13.54 0.01 -13.56
N GLU A 411 -13.80 1.30 -13.32
CA GLU A 411 -14.07 2.31 -14.34
C GLU A 411 -13.01 2.35 -15.47
N PRO A 412 -11.68 2.24 -15.22
CA PRO A 412 -10.69 2.22 -16.29
C PRO A 412 -10.89 1.06 -17.27
N LEU A 413 -11.30 -0.12 -16.79
CA LEU A 413 -11.55 -1.31 -17.60
C LEU A 413 -12.88 -1.17 -18.37
N LEU A 414 -13.92 -0.69 -17.70
CA LEU A 414 -15.27 -0.56 -18.27
C LEU A 414 -15.35 0.53 -19.37
N GLN A 415 -14.66 1.68 -19.17
CA GLN A 415 -14.48 2.68 -20.23
C GLN A 415 -13.75 2.10 -21.44
N PHE A 416 -12.71 1.32 -21.19
CA PHE A 416 -11.78 0.82 -22.19
C PHE A 416 -12.38 -0.29 -23.06
N GLU A 417 -13.09 -1.24 -22.46
CA GLU A 417 -13.92 -2.24 -23.15
C GLU A 417 -15.06 -1.61 -23.97
N SER A 418 -15.61 -0.48 -23.51
CA SER A 418 -16.57 0.31 -24.32
C SER A 418 -15.94 1.00 -25.54
N SER A 419 -14.61 0.92 -25.70
CA SER A 419 -13.83 1.57 -26.76
C SER A 419 -12.87 0.66 -27.55
N GLY A 420 -12.60 -0.57 -27.07
CA GLY A 420 -11.87 -1.63 -27.78
C GLY A 420 -10.39 -1.85 -27.42
N LEU A 421 -9.91 -1.38 -26.25
CA LEU A 421 -8.56 -1.64 -25.67
C LEU A 421 -8.40 -3.05 -24.99
N SER A 422 -7.18 -3.50 -24.63
CA SER A 422 -6.90 -4.62 -23.66
C SER A 422 -5.60 -4.39 -22.82
N GLY A 423 -5.09 -5.27 -21.92
CA GLY A 423 -4.35 -4.84 -20.67
C GLY A 423 -2.80 -4.79 -20.57
N ASN A 424 -2.15 -3.66 -20.94
CA ASN A 424 -0.67 -3.46 -21.01
C ASN A 424 0.08 -3.18 -19.66
N ALA A 425 1.42 -3.10 -19.71
CA ALA A 425 2.32 -3.03 -18.54
C ALA A 425 2.35 -1.68 -17.80
N PHE A 426 2.49 -1.73 -16.47
CA PHE A 426 2.53 -0.54 -15.59
C PHE A 426 3.82 0.28 -15.80
N PRO A 427 3.80 1.64 -15.77
CA PRO A 427 2.68 2.55 -15.48
C PRO A 427 1.89 3.02 -16.73
N ALA A 428 1.75 2.18 -17.76
CA ALA A 428 1.11 2.53 -19.02
C ALA A 428 -0.14 1.67 -19.30
N ALA A 429 -1.31 2.17 -18.91
CA ALA A 429 -2.62 1.64 -19.29
C ALA A 429 -3.00 2.06 -20.74
N ILE A 430 -2.11 1.80 -21.70
CA ILE A 430 -2.26 2.18 -23.12
C ILE A 430 -2.91 1.09 -23.99
N GLY A 431 -2.58 -0.15 -23.71
CA GLY A 431 -3.33 -1.33 -24.11
C GLY A 431 -2.61 -2.39 -24.93
N ASP A 432 -2.94 -3.64 -24.65
CA ASP A 432 -2.73 -4.76 -25.56
C ASP A 432 -3.63 -4.60 -26.80
N ALA A 433 -3.31 -5.33 -27.88
CA ALA A 433 -4.05 -5.28 -29.14
C ALA A 433 -4.86 -6.56 -29.44
N ASP A 434 -4.78 -7.58 -28.57
CA ASP A 434 -5.37 -8.91 -28.77
C ASP A 434 -5.70 -9.52 -27.39
N PRO A 435 -6.91 -9.31 -26.83
CA PRO A 435 -7.27 -9.84 -25.52
C PRO A 435 -7.36 -11.37 -25.53
N ALA A 436 -6.75 -12.02 -24.54
CA ALA A 436 -6.76 -13.47 -24.43
C ALA A 436 -8.16 -14.03 -24.13
N VAL A 437 -8.90 -14.40 -25.19
CA VAL A 437 -10.27 -14.97 -25.14
C VAL A 437 -10.38 -16.12 -24.14
N PHE A 438 -9.32 -16.92 -24.00
CA PHE A 438 -9.25 -18.05 -23.05
C PHE A 438 -9.37 -17.64 -21.57
N SER A 439 -9.26 -16.35 -21.21
CA SER A 439 -9.49 -15.85 -19.85
C SER A 439 -10.87 -15.18 -19.67
N ALA A 440 -11.78 -15.30 -20.65
CA ALA A 440 -13.06 -14.59 -20.63
C ALA A 440 -13.98 -15.03 -19.49
N ILE A 441 -14.04 -16.32 -19.14
CA ILE A 441 -14.85 -16.82 -18.01
C ILE A 441 -14.36 -16.20 -16.69
N GLU A 442 -13.05 -16.25 -16.45
CA GLU A 442 -12.40 -15.71 -15.25
C GLU A 442 -12.70 -14.20 -15.12
N SER A 443 -12.33 -13.43 -16.14
CA SER A 443 -12.38 -11.97 -16.15
C SER A 443 -13.80 -11.42 -16.09
N THR A 444 -14.74 -12.03 -16.84
CA THR A 444 -16.16 -11.65 -16.84
C THR A 444 -16.77 -11.84 -15.45
N SER A 445 -16.48 -12.98 -14.82
CA SER A 445 -17.05 -13.34 -13.52
C SER A 445 -16.58 -12.39 -12.42
N ASP A 446 -15.31 -12.00 -12.45
CA ASP A 446 -14.71 -11.10 -11.47
C ASP A 446 -15.22 -9.66 -11.63
N ILE A 447 -15.38 -9.15 -12.86
CA ILE A 447 -15.95 -7.81 -13.09
C ILE A 447 -17.42 -7.75 -12.67
N LEU A 448 -18.23 -8.76 -13.03
CA LEU A 448 -19.64 -8.85 -12.59
C LEU A 448 -19.75 -8.89 -11.06
N THR A 449 -18.91 -9.72 -10.42
CA THR A 449 -18.87 -9.85 -8.95
C THR A 449 -18.47 -8.52 -8.28
N MET A 450 -17.40 -7.86 -8.73
CA MET A 450 -16.97 -6.59 -8.16
C MET A 450 -17.97 -5.45 -8.41
N ALA A 451 -18.63 -5.40 -9.57
CA ALA A 451 -19.64 -4.40 -9.89
C ALA A 451 -20.93 -4.58 -9.04
N TRP A 452 -21.33 -5.82 -8.78
CA TRP A 452 -22.42 -6.10 -7.85
C TRP A 452 -22.02 -5.84 -6.38
N ALA A 453 -20.78 -6.13 -6.00
CA ALA A 453 -20.27 -5.82 -4.66
C ALA A 453 -20.25 -4.31 -4.40
N HIS A 454 -19.83 -3.49 -5.37
CA HIS A 454 -19.97 -2.05 -5.29
C HIS A 454 -21.42 -1.65 -4.98
N THR A 455 -22.37 -2.14 -5.79
CA THR A 455 -23.81 -1.81 -5.64
C THR A 455 -24.33 -2.25 -4.27
N THR A 456 -24.04 -3.48 -3.85
CA THR A 456 -24.49 -4.11 -2.59
C THR A 456 -24.01 -3.34 -1.35
N PHE A 457 -22.76 -2.88 -1.33
CA PHE A 457 -22.14 -2.29 -0.15
C PHE A 457 -22.10 -0.74 -0.16
N THR A 458 -22.57 -0.09 -1.24
CA THR A 458 -22.72 1.38 -1.32
C THR A 458 -24.17 1.85 -1.49
N GLY A 459 -25.05 1.03 -2.06
CA GLY A 459 -26.37 1.45 -2.52
C GLY A 459 -26.34 2.28 -3.81
N ASP A 460 -25.19 2.43 -4.48
CA ASP A 460 -25.08 3.16 -5.74
C ASP A 460 -25.11 2.24 -6.97
N LEU A 461 -26.18 2.39 -7.75
CA LEU A 461 -26.42 1.69 -8.99
C LEU A 461 -25.73 2.38 -10.20
N SER A 462 -25.07 3.53 -10.03
CA SER A 462 -24.60 4.37 -11.15
C SER A 462 -23.63 3.64 -12.10
N LEU A 463 -22.79 2.75 -11.57
CA LEU A 463 -21.84 1.95 -12.35
C LEU A 463 -22.57 0.88 -13.18
N ILE A 464 -23.39 0.04 -12.53
CA ILE A 464 -24.13 -1.04 -13.21
C ILE A 464 -25.16 -0.49 -14.20
N SER A 465 -25.80 0.65 -13.90
CA SER A 465 -26.74 1.32 -14.80
C SER A 465 -26.04 1.85 -16.06
N ARG A 466 -24.85 2.44 -15.93
CA ARG A 466 -24.07 2.95 -17.08
C ARG A 466 -23.59 1.84 -18.00
N TYR A 467 -23.18 0.71 -17.43
CA TYR A 467 -22.54 -0.39 -18.15
C TYR A 467 -23.43 -1.62 -18.38
N TYR A 468 -24.73 -1.55 -18.06
CA TYR A 468 -25.66 -2.69 -18.10
C TYR A 468 -25.58 -3.51 -19.38
N HIS A 469 -25.65 -2.85 -20.55
CA HIS A 469 -25.58 -3.54 -21.85
C HIS A 469 -24.24 -4.29 -22.07
N THR A 470 -23.13 -3.78 -21.52
CA THR A 470 -21.82 -4.46 -21.59
C THR A 470 -21.78 -5.67 -20.66
N LEU A 471 -22.24 -5.52 -19.41
CA LEU A 471 -22.34 -6.60 -18.42
C LEU A 471 -23.29 -7.73 -18.91
N LYS A 472 -24.41 -7.34 -19.51
CA LYS A 472 -25.37 -8.24 -20.17
C LYS A 472 -24.73 -8.99 -21.33
N LYS A 473 -24.08 -8.28 -22.27
CA LYS A 473 -23.38 -8.89 -23.42
C LYS A 473 -22.35 -9.92 -22.96
N TRP A 474 -21.53 -9.60 -21.96
CA TRP A 474 -20.55 -10.56 -21.43
C TRP A 474 -21.22 -11.77 -20.75
N THR A 475 -22.34 -11.58 -20.05
CA THR A 475 -23.11 -12.70 -19.48
C THR A 475 -23.72 -13.59 -20.56
N ASP A 476 -24.26 -13.00 -21.63
CA ASP A 476 -24.80 -13.73 -22.78
C ASP A 476 -23.69 -14.53 -23.50
N THR A 477 -22.49 -13.95 -23.66
CA THR A 477 -21.30 -14.67 -24.15
C THR A 477 -20.88 -15.79 -23.19
N LEU A 478 -20.77 -15.52 -21.89
CA LEU A 478 -20.40 -16.49 -20.87
C LEU A 478 -21.32 -17.72 -20.88
N ILE A 479 -22.63 -17.53 -21.07
CA ILE A 479 -23.60 -18.62 -21.23
C ILE A 479 -23.36 -19.41 -22.52
N SER A 480 -23.10 -18.71 -23.65
CA SER A 480 -22.87 -19.36 -24.95
C SER A 480 -21.60 -20.22 -24.99
N GLU A 481 -20.60 -19.89 -24.17
CA GLU A 481 -19.34 -20.62 -24.01
C GLU A 481 -19.46 -21.83 -23.04
N THR A 482 -20.67 -22.14 -22.56
CA THR A 482 -20.98 -23.29 -21.69
C THR A 482 -20.11 -23.37 -20.42
N PRO A 483 -20.30 -22.49 -19.43
CA PRO A 483 -19.38 -22.33 -18.31
C PRO A 483 -19.40 -23.52 -17.35
N LEU A 484 -20.39 -24.39 -17.45
CA LEU A 484 -20.42 -25.69 -16.79
C LEU A 484 -19.22 -26.58 -17.18
N MET A 485 -18.72 -26.47 -18.41
CA MET A 485 -17.68 -27.33 -18.99
C MET A 485 -16.56 -26.45 -19.60
N PRO A 486 -15.77 -25.73 -18.79
CA PRO A 486 -14.90 -24.62 -19.22
C PRO A 486 -13.60 -25.10 -19.90
N ASN A 487 -13.75 -25.84 -21.00
CA ASN A 487 -12.67 -26.52 -21.71
C ASN A 487 -11.94 -25.55 -22.66
N GLY A 488 -10.62 -25.45 -22.51
CA GLY A 488 -9.81 -24.46 -23.24
C GLY A 488 -9.84 -23.06 -22.61
N TYR A 489 -10.40 -22.91 -21.42
CA TYR A 489 -10.36 -21.69 -20.62
C TYR A 489 -9.29 -21.78 -19.53
N VAL A 490 -8.75 -20.62 -19.14
CA VAL A 490 -7.63 -20.48 -18.22
C VAL A 490 -8.07 -19.70 -16.97
N THR A 491 -7.70 -20.24 -15.80
CA THR A 491 -7.94 -19.63 -14.47
C THR A 491 -6.93 -18.52 -14.14
N ALA A 492 -7.19 -17.72 -13.11
CA ALA A 492 -6.19 -16.82 -12.50
C ALA A 492 -4.90 -17.55 -12.05
N ASP A 493 -4.96 -18.87 -11.88
CA ASP A 493 -3.83 -19.71 -11.51
C ASP A 493 -3.02 -20.27 -12.69
N GLN A 494 -3.36 -19.87 -13.91
CA GLN A 494 -2.79 -20.40 -15.16
C GLN A 494 -3.00 -21.91 -15.37
N GLN A 495 -4.05 -22.49 -14.76
CA GLN A 495 -4.52 -23.83 -15.11
C GLN A 495 -5.50 -23.77 -16.29
N ASP A 496 -5.30 -24.66 -17.26
CA ASP A 496 -6.05 -24.82 -18.52
C ASP A 496 -6.75 -26.20 -18.63
N LEU A 497 -6.89 -26.90 -17.49
CA LEU A 497 -7.40 -28.27 -17.44
C LEU A 497 -8.84 -28.40 -17.95
N ALA A 498 -9.16 -29.55 -18.53
CA ALA A 498 -10.52 -29.88 -18.91
C ALA A 498 -11.44 -30.03 -17.69
N ASN A 499 -12.68 -29.54 -17.81
CA ASN A 499 -13.75 -29.71 -16.81
C ASN A 499 -13.43 -29.21 -15.38
N MET A 500 -12.72 -28.08 -15.24
CA MET A 500 -12.37 -27.49 -13.94
C MET A 500 -13.60 -27.06 -13.11
N THR A 501 -13.83 -27.78 -12.00
CA THR A 501 -14.95 -27.56 -11.06
C THR A 501 -15.00 -26.13 -10.51
N ASN A 502 -13.84 -25.61 -10.08
CA ASN A 502 -13.74 -24.31 -9.41
C ASN A 502 -13.88 -23.12 -10.39
N LEU A 503 -13.54 -23.30 -11.67
CA LEU A 503 -13.80 -22.32 -12.72
C LEU A 503 -15.28 -22.34 -13.15
N ALA A 504 -15.89 -23.53 -13.19
CA ALA A 504 -17.29 -23.67 -13.56
C ALA A 504 -18.24 -23.00 -12.54
N ILE A 505 -18.01 -23.17 -11.24
CA ILE A 505 -18.84 -22.50 -10.22
C ILE A 505 -18.69 -20.98 -10.25
N LYS A 506 -17.50 -20.47 -10.61
CA LYS A 506 -17.23 -19.04 -10.80
C LYS A 506 -18.16 -18.45 -11.88
N GLY A 507 -18.21 -19.08 -13.06
CA GLY A 507 -19.09 -18.67 -14.16
C GLY A 507 -20.58 -18.82 -13.84
N ILE A 508 -20.98 -19.84 -13.08
CA ILE A 508 -22.37 -20.03 -12.63
C ILE A 508 -22.80 -18.93 -11.65
N LEU A 509 -21.93 -18.57 -10.69
CA LEU A 509 -22.18 -17.46 -9.76
C LEU A 509 -22.18 -16.10 -10.44
N ALA A 510 -21.40 -15.91 -11.51
CA ALA A 510 -21.46 -14.70 -12.33
C ALA A 510 -22.83 -14.52 -13.01
N ILE A 511 -23.42 -15.58 -13.55
CA ILE A 511 -24.78 -15.55 -14.12
C ILE A 511 -25.80 -15.29 -13.01
N ARG A 512 -25.66 -15.92 -11.83
CA ARG A 512 -26.50 -15.63 -10.65
C ARG A 512 -26.40 -14.17 -10.22
N THR A 513 -25.23 -13.56 -10.35
CA THR A 513 -24.95 -12.15 -10.02
C THR A 513 -25.57 -11.19 -11.05
N MET A 514 -25.52 -11.53 -12.35
CA MET A 514 -26.20 -10.74 -13.38
C MET A 514 -27.72 -10.72 -13.19
N ALA A 515 -28.31 -11.77 -12.61
CA ALA A 515 -29.74 -11.78 -12.26
C ALA A 515 -30.10 -10.71 -11.20
N GLU A 516 -29.21 -10.47 -10.22
CA GLU A 516 -29.39 -9.42 -9.20
C GLU A 516 -29.20 -8.02 -9.80
N ILE A 517 -28.20 -7.85 -10.67
CA ILE A 517 -27.98 -6.61 -11.44
C ILE A 517 -29.23 -6.27 -12.27
N GLY A 518 -29.85 -7.28 -12.89
CA GLY A 518 -31.13 -7.13 -13.59
C GLY A 518 -32.28 -6.68 -12.68
N ASP A 519 -32.48 -7.35 -11.54
CA ASP A 519 -33.57 -7.02 -10.60
C ASP A 519 -33.42 -5.60 -10.02
N ALA A 520 -32.21 -5.25 -9.59
CA ALA A 520 -31.87 -3.92 -9.06
C ALA A 520 -32.13 -2.78 -10.06
N LEU A 521 -32.06 -3.07 -11.37
CA LEU A 521 -32.32 -2.11 -12.44
C LEU A 521 -33.76 -2.19 -13.01
N GLY A 522 -34.56 -3.16 -12.55
CA GLY A 522 -35.94 -3.39 -13.03
C GLY A 522 -36.05 -4.20 -14.34
N GLU A 523 -34.96 -4.80 -14.80
CA GLU A 523 -34.88 -5.62 -16.02
C GLU A 523 -35.33 -7.06 -15.70
N THR A 524 -36.60 -7.19 -15.32
CA THR A 524 -37.20 -8.40 -14.73
C THR A 524 -37.13 -9.64 -15.64
N ASP A 525 -37.22 -9.49 -16.96
CA ASP A 525 -37.16 -10.63 -17.89
C ASP A 525 -35.73 -11.21 -17.96
N ASP A 526 -34.70 -10.36 -18.04
CA ASP A 526 -33.29 -10.78 -17.97
C ASP A 526 -32.98 -11.40 -16.60
N SER A 527 -33.46 -10.80 -15.50
CA SER A 527 -33.27 -11.34 -14.14
C SER A 527 -33.82 -12.75 -13.99
N ASN A 528 -35.08 -12.99 -14.40
CA ASN A 528 -35.70 -14.31 -14.37
C ASN A 528 -34.97 -15.32 -15.27
N SER A 529 -34.52 -14.88 -16.44
CA SER A 529 -33.76 -15.71 -17.40
C SER A 529 -32.42 -16.16 -16.82
N TYR A 530 -31.62 -15.23 -16.27
CA TYR A 530 -30.32 -15.54 -15.68
C TYR A 530 -30.45 -16.34 -14.39
N SER A 531 -31.42 -16.04 -13.52
CA SER A 531 -31.68 -16.82 -12.30
C SER A 531 -32.06 -18.27 -12.61
N SER A 532 -32.94 -18.48 -13.59
CA SER A 532 -33.33 -19.82 -14.06
C SER A 532 -32.14 -20.57 -14.69
N THR A 533 -31.33 -19.87 -15.49
CA THR A 533 -30.15 -20.43 -16.15
C THR A 533 -29.09 -20.86 -15.14
N ALA A 534 -28.75 -19.98 -14.19
CA ALA A 534 -27.81 -20.29 -13.12
C ALA A 534 -28.29 -21.49 -12.28
N SER A 535 -29.57 -21.52 -11.89
CA SER A 535 -30.16 -22.62 -11.11
C SER A 535 -30.06 -23.97 -11.83
N SER A 536 -30.30 -23.98 -13.14
CA SER A 536 -30.16 -25.16 -13.99
C SER A 536 -28.70 -25.62 -14.12
N LEU A 537 -27.76 -24.69 -14.29
CA LEU A 537 -26.33 -25.00 -14.38
C LEU A 537 -25.76 -25.48 -13.04
N LEU A 538 -26.14 -24.86 -11.92
CA LEU A 538 -25.74 -25.30 -10.58
C LEU A 538 -26.22 -26.72 -10.29
N SER A 539 -27.48 -27.04 -10.63
CA SER A 539 -28.05 -28.38 -10.47
C SER A 539 -27.25 -29.44 -11.24
N GLN A 540 -26.71 -29.09 -12.41
CA GLN A 540 -25.84 -29.98 -13.19
C GLN A 540 -24.42 -30.05 -12.61
N TRP A 541 -23.85 -28.91 -12.20
CA TRP A 541 -22.53 -28.82 -11.57
C TRP A 541 -22.44 -29.71 -10.32
N GLN A 542 -23.45 -29.71 -9.45
CA GLN A 542 -23.50 -30.58 -8.27
C GLN A 542 -23.35 -32.08 -8.61
N ASN A 543 -23.92 -32.53 -9.72
CA ASN A 543 -23.87 -33.93 -10.17
C ASN A 543 -22.55 -34.29 -10.90
N LEU A 544 -21.75 -33.30 -11.30
CA LEU A 544 -20.48 -33.50 -12.02
C LEU A 544 -19.25 -33.26 -11.14
N ALA A 545 -19.36 -32.34 -10.17
CA ALA A 545 -18.30 -31.91 -9.28
C ALA A 545 -18.12 -32.79 -8.03
N GLY A 546 -19.19 -33.46 -7.60
CA GLY A 546 -19.19 -34.25 -6.36
C GLY A 546 -18.39 -35.57 -6.46
N SER A 547 -17.53 -35.81 -5.48
CA SER A 547 -17.00 -37.13 -5.12
C SER A 547 -17.54 -37.53 -3.74
N SER A 548 -17.15 -38.70 -3.23
CA SER A 548 -17.57 -39.18 -1.91
C SER A 548 -17.00 -38.29 -0.78
N GLY A 549 -17.76 -37.28 -0.37
CA GLY A 549 -17.46 -36.40 0.76
C GLY A 549 -16.48 -35.27 0.46
N HIS A 550 -16.33 -34.86 -0.81
CA HIS A 550 -15.57 -33.68 -1.23
C HIS A 550 -15.94 -33.26 -2.66
N LEU A 551 -15.57 -32.05 -3.07
CA LEU A 551 -15.63 -31.61 -4.47
C LEU A 551 -14.31 -31.92 -5.19
N THR A 552 -14.42 -32.42 -6.42
CA THR A 552 -13.26 -32.73 -7.28
C THR A 552 -12.61 -31.47 -7.87
N SER A 553 -11.32 -31.53 -8.23
CA SER A 553 -10.70 -30.45 -9.03
C SER A 553 -11.30 -30.43 -10.44
N THR A 554 -11.42 -31.60 -11.08
CA THR A 554 -12.01 -31.78 -12.41
C THR A 554 -13.01 -32.93 -12.42
N TYR A 555 -14.09 -32.79 -13.20
CA TYR A 555 -15.19 -33.76 -13.19
C TYR A 555 -14.73 -35.18 -13.57
N GLY A 556 -15.24 -36.18 -12.86
CA GLY A 556 -14.90 -37.59 -13.06
C GLY A 556 -13.52 -38.00 -12.52
N SER A 557 -12.72 -37.06 -12.01
CA SER A 557 -11.46 -37.34 -11.33
C SER A 557 -11.71 -37.53 -9.83
N GLU A 558 -12.31 -38.67 -9.46
CA GLU A 558 -12.87 -38.98 -8.12
C GLU A 558 -11.87 -38.84 -6.95
N THR A 559 -10.57 -38.90 -7.22
CA THR A 559 -9.48 -38.76 -6.24
C THR A 559 -8.84 -37.37 -6.20
N SER A 560 -9.24 -36.47 -7.10
CA SER A 560 -8.77 -35.09 -7.13
C SER A 560 -9.64 -34.21 -6.23
N TRP A 561 -9.10 -33.07 -5.80
CA TRP A 561 -9.79 -32.06 -5.00
C TRP A 561 -9.10 -30.69 -5.17
N GLY A 562 -9.75 -29.63 -4.70
CA GLY A 562 -9.15 -28.29 -4.67
C GLY A 562 -9.83 -27.40 -3.64
N LEU A 563 -9.18 -26.28 -3.31
CA LEU A 563 -9.77 -25.25 -2.46
C LEU A 563 -10.81 -24.47 -3.27
N MET A 564 -12.09 -24.60 -2.93
CA MET A 564 -13.21 -24.06 -3.72
C MET A 564 -13.45 -22.56 -3.45
N TYR A 565 -12.39 -21.77 -3.62
CA TYR A 565 -12.34 -20.34 -3.31
C TYR A 565 -13.35 -19.50 -4.11
N ASN A 566 -13.77 -19.93 -5.31
CA ASN A 566 -14.78 -19.22 -6.09
C ASN A 566 -16.20 -19.38 -5.54
N MET A 567 -16.42 -20.14 -4.45
CA MET A 567 -17.68 -20.18 -3.71
C MET A 567 -17.86 -18.98 -2.73
N PHE A 568 -16.87 -18.07 -2.65
CA PHE A 568 -16.90 -16.88 -1.79
C PHE A 568 -18.01 -15.85 -2.12
N PRO A 569 -18.34 -15.54 -3.39
CA PRO A 569 -19.39 -14.55 -3.71
C PRO A 569 -20.78 -14.92 -3.17
N ASP A 570 -21.14 -16.21 -3.16
CA ASP A 570 -22.40 -16.70 -2.59
C ASP A 570 -22.54 -16.31 -1.11
N LYS A 571 -21.47 -16.52 -0.32
CA LYS A 571 -21.40 -16.15 1.10
C LYS A 571 -21.38 -14.63 1.29
N LEU A 572 -20.57 -13.91 0.52
CA LEU A 572 -20.44 -12.45 0.59
C LEU A 572 -21.78 -11.75 0.33
N PHE A 573 -22.49 -12.14 -0.72
CA PHE A 573 -23.78 -11.57 -1.06
C PHE A 573 -24.93 -12.19 -0.28
N GLY A 574 -24.73 -13.34 0.38
CA GLY A 574 -25.77 -14.10 1.05
C GLY A 574 -26.84 -14.55 0.06
N PHE A 575 -26.42 -15.14 -1.05
CA PHE A 575 -27.32 -15.66 -2.08
C PHE A 575 -28.06 -16.92 -1.61
N ASP A 576 -27.49 -17.65 -0.63
CA ASP A 576 -27.95 -18.97 -0.17
C ASP A 576 -28.25 -19.94 -1.33
N PHE A 577 -27.48 -19.81 -2.42
CA PHE A 577 -27.76 -20.41 -3.71
C PHE A 577 -27.01 -21.74 -3.87
N ILE A 578 -25.79 -21.83 -3.35
CA ILE A 578 -25.08 -23.12 -3.21
C ILE A 578 -25.58 -23.84 -1.94
N PRO A 579 -26.07 -25.10 -2.04
CA PRO A 579 -26.59 -25.84 -0.89
C PRO A 579 -25.62 -25.98 0.30
N ALA A 580 -26.15 -25.78 1.51
CA ALA A 580 -25.39 -25.78 2.75
C ALA A 580 -24.61 -27.09 3.03
N ASN A 581 -25.04 -28.23 2.49
CA ASN A 581 -24.31 -29.50 2.65
C ASN A 581 -22.94 -29.45 1.95
N ILE A 582 -22.85 -28.80 0.78
CA ILE A 582 -21.62 -28.71 -0.01
C ILE A 582 -20.54 -27.96 0.78
N TYR A 583 -20.92 -26.87 1.46
CA TYR A 583 -20.03 -26.17 2.40
C TYR A 583 -19.65 -27.01 3.63
N SER A 584 -20.55 -27.89 4.11
CA SER A 584 -20.28 -28.78 5.24
C SER A 584 -19.44 -30.02 4.88
N GLU A 585 -19.29 -30.34 3.60
CA GLU A 585 -18.48 -31.45 3.09
C GLU A 585 -17.00 -31.04 2.86
N GLN A 586 -16.67 -29.74 2.90
CA GLN A 586 -15.29 -29.26 2.76
C GLN A 586 -14.49 -29.36 4.09
N THR A 587 -14.35 -30.58 4.63
CA THR A 587 -13.87 -30.83 6.00
C THR A 587 -12.37 -31.14 6.13
N THR A 588 -11.60 -31.12 5.04
CA THR A 588 -10.23 -31.66 5.03
C THR A 588 -9.20 -30.71 5.65
N ALA A 589 -8.80 -30.98 6.89
CA ALA A 589 -7.55 -30.46 7.46
C ALA A 589 -6.36 -31.37 7.08
N GLY A 590 -5.19 -30.78 6.81
CA GLY A 590 -3.97 -31.50 6.41
C GLY A 590 -2.83 -31.38 7.43
N SER A 591 -1.91 -32.34 7.43
CA SER A 591 -0.77 -32.40 8.35
C SER A 591 0.42 -31.53 7.90
N SER A 592 0.16 -30.31 7.45
CA SER A 592 1.15 -29.39 6.86
C SER A 592 1.33 -28.14 7.72
N THR A 593 2.57 -27.66 7.86
CA THR A 593 2.89 -26.43 8.62
C THR A 593 2.42 -25.17 7.89
N PHE A 594 2.60 -25.14 6.56
CA PHE A 594 2.34 -23.98 5.71
C PHE A 594 1.02 -24.09 4.93
N GLY A 595 0.34 -25.24 5.01
CA GLY A 595 -1.03 -25.44 4.57
C GLY A 595 -1.22 -26.40 3.41
N LEU A 596 -2.38 -26.27 2.77
CA LEU A 596 -2.86 -27.18 1.73
C LEU A 596 -2.45 -26.70 0.34
N PRO A 597 -2.17 -27.61 -0.61
CA PRO A 597 -2.11 -27.23 -2.01
C PRO A 597 -3.46 -26.65 -2.44
N PHE A 598 -3.46 -25.57 -3.22
CA PHE A 598 -4.73 -24.93 -3.63
C PHE A 598 -5.52 -25.78 -4.64
N ASP A 599 -4.83 -26.67 -5.36
CA ASP A 599 -5.41 -27.74 -6.17
C ASP A 599 -4.55 -29.01 -6.06
N SER A 600 -5.17 -30.19 -5.98
CA SER A 600 -4.49 -31.49 -5.89
C SER A 600 -3.54 -31.82 -7.06
N ASN A 601 -3.76 -31.23 -8.24
CA ASN A 601 -2.88 -31.36 -9.40
C ASN A 601 -1.56 -30.55 -9.25
N LEU A 602 -1.51 -29.61 -8.30
CA LEU A 602 -0.34 -28.81 -7.94
C LEU A 602 0.06 -29.08 -6.47
N PRO A 603 0.42 -30.33 -6.12
CA PRO A 603 0.38 -30.87 -4.75
C PRO A 603 1.38 -30.28 -3.76
N ILE A 604 2.17 -29.28 -4.16
CA ILE A 604 3.13 -28.58 -3.30
C ILE A 604 2.89 -27.06 -3.18
N ILE A 605 1.91 -26.50 -3.89
CA ILE A 605 1.73 -25.04 -4.04
C ILE A 605 0.53 -24.55 -3.23
N ALA A 606 0.77 -23.75 -2.20
CA ALA A 606 -0.26 -22.99 -1.50
C ALA A 606 -0.37 -21.56 -2.06
N LYS A 607 -1.59 -21.00 -1.97
CA LYS A 607 -1.90 -19.61 -2.30
C LYS A 607 -2.72 -18.98 -1.18
N SER A 608 -2.15 -17.97 -0.53
CA SER A 608 -2.72 -17.31 0.65
C SER A 608 -4.10 -16.71 0.40
N GLN A 609 -4.29 -16.01 -0.72
CA GLN A 609 -5.55 -15.36 -1.08
C GLN A 609 -6.70 -16.37 -1.26
N TRP A 610 -6.43 -17.49 -1.94
CA TRP A 610 -7.38 -18.59 -2.12
C TRP A 610 -7.63 -19.37 -0.83
N THR A 611 -6.61 -19.51 0.02
CA THR A 611 -6.73 -20.12 1.34
C THR A 611 -7.67 -19.29 2.23
N LEU A 612 -7.59 -17.96 2.20
CA LEU A 612 -8.47 -17.08 2.97
C LEU A 612 -9.90 -16.96 2.39
N PHE A 613 -10.07 -16.98 1.06
CA PHE A 613 -11.40 -17.11 0.44
C PHE A 613 -12.06 -18.44 0.81
N THR A 614 -11.28 -19.51 0.95
CA THR A 614 -11.78 -20.81 1.42
C THR A 614 -12.06 -20.80 2.92
N ALA A 615 -11.23 -20.15 3.74
CA ALA A 615 -11.51 -19.91 5.15
C ALA A 615 -12.80 -19.09 5.38
N ALA A 616 -13.15 -18.20 4.44
CA ALA A 616 -14.41 -17.45 4.44
C ALA A 616 -15.64 -18.25 3.95
N THR A 617 -15.45 -19.44 3.36
CA THR A 617 -16.57 -20.28 2.88
C THR A 617 -16.88 -21.49 3.75
N VAL A 618 -15.88 -22.06 4.43
CA VAL A 618 -16.10 -23.21 5.33
C VAL A 618 -16.96 -22.85 6.54
N ASN A 619 -17.92 -23.72 6.87
CA ASN A 619 -18.81 -23.52 8.03
C ASN A 619 -18.14 -23.94 9.36
N ASP A 620 -17.09 -24.76 9.33
CA ASP A 620 -16.38 -25.24 10.53
C ASP A 620 -15.29 -24.26 10.97
N THR A 621 -15.41 -23.73 12.19
CA THR A 621 -14.48 -22.73 12.72
C THR A 621 -13.08 -23.28 12.98
N SER A 622 -12.93 -24.58 13.27
CA SER A 622 -11.62 -25.21 13.47
C SER A 622 -10.88 -25.42 12.14
N ILE A 623 -11.61 -25.73 11.06
CA ILE A 623 -11.04 -25.78 9.71
C ILE A 623 -10.66 -24.36 9.25
N ARG A 624 -11.56 -23.37 9.43
CA ARG A 624 -11.28 -21.94 9.19
C ARG A 624 -10.00 -21.48 9.89
N ASP A 625 -9.88 -21.72 11.20
CA ASP A 625 -8.75 -21.24 11.98
C ASP A 625 -7.45 -21.99 11.66
N SER A 626 -7.55 -23.25 11.21
CA SER A 626 -6.42 -23.99 10.64
C SER A 626 -5.94 -23.35 9.33
N LEU A 627 -6.85 -23.03 8.40
CA LEU A 627 -6.55 -22.36 7.13
C LEU A 627 -5.89 -20.98 7.36
N VAL A 628 -6.42 -20.19 8.29
CA VAL A 628 -5.78 -18.93 8.75
C VAL A 628 -4.38 -19.19 9.32
N SER A 629 -4.23 -20.19 10.20
CA SER A 629 -2.95 -20.45 10.85
C SER A 629 -1.88 -20.94 9.88
N TYR A 630 -2.23 -21.66 8.82
CA TYR A 630 -1.29 -22.06 7.77
C TYR A 630 -0.68 -20.85 7.04
N VAL A 631 -1.51 -19.84 6.73
CA VAL A 631 -1.05 -18.61 6.08
C VAL A 631 -0.23 -17.76 7.04
N HIS A 632 -0.58 -17.75 8.34
CA HIS A 632 0.22 -17.09 9.39
C HIS A 632 1.60 -17.74 9.58
N SER A 633 1.70 -19.07 9.55
CA SER A 633 2.98 -19.81 9.53
C SER A 633 3.86 -19.41 8.34
N SER A 634 3.26 -19.26 7.15
CA SER A 634 3.99 -18.85 5.93
C SER A 634 4.42 -17.38 6.00
N ALA A 635 3.52 -16.49 6.43
CA ALA A 635 3.82 -15.08 6.66
C ALA A 635 4.93 -14.86 7.70
N SER A 636 5.10 -15.81 8.63
CA SER A 636 6.13 -15.80 9.68
C SER A 636 7.39 -16.61 9.34
N ASN A 637 7.59 -17.00 8.06
CA ASN A 637 8.73 -17.84 7.67
C ASN A 637 10.04 -17.02 7.56
N LEU A 638 10.79 -16.96 8.66
CA LEU A 638 12.08 -16.25 8.78
C LEU A 638 13.24 -16.83 7.95
N ALA A 639 12.99 -17.79 7.05
CA ALA A 639 14.02 -18.41 6.22
C ALA A 639 14.59 -17.48 5.13
N HIS A 640 13.76 -16.60 4.55
CA HIS A 640 14.15 -15.73 3.44
C HIS A 640 13.41 -14.39 3.49
N PHE A 641 14.10 -13.28 3.16
CA PHE A 641 13.48 -11.97 3.03
C PHE A 641 12.46 -11.91 1.89
N ALA A 642 11.20 -11.60 2.21
CA ALA A 642 10.16 -11.27 1.24
C ALA A 642 9.04 -10.45 1.88
N ALA A 643 8.59 -9.38 1.22
CA ALA A 643 7.31 -8.74 1.50
C ALA A 643 6.15 -9.71 1.21
N PHE A 644 5.18 -9.79 2.12
CA PHE A 644 4.23 -10.90 2.30
C PHE A 644 3.77 -11.57 0.97
N PRO A 645 4.33 -12.74 0.61
CA PRO A 645 4.15 -13.36 -0.72
C PRO A 645 2.81 -14.09 -0.83
N THR A 646 2.21 -14.09 -2.04
CA THR A 646 0.93 -14.77 -2.25
C THR A 646 1.08 -16.27 -2.37
N THR A 647 2.15 -16.73 -3.02
CA THR A 647 2.34 -18.11 -3.50
C THR A 647 3.61 -18.71 -2.93
N TYR A 648 3.52 -19.89 -2.32
CA TYR A 648 4.64 -20.54 -1.62
C TYR A 648 4.48 -22.06 -1.53
N SER A 649 5.59 -22.74 -1.24
CA SER A 649 5.68 -24.19 -1.02
C SER A 649 5.04 -24.62 0.31
N ILE A 650 4.21 -25.65 0.30
CA ILE A 650 3.66 -26.23 1.54
C ILE A 650 4.70 -27.01 2.36
N THR A 651 5.79 -27.43 1.73
CA THR A 651 6.79 -28.34 2.31
C THR A 651 7.74 -27.64 3.27
N ASP A 652 8.13 -26.41 2.91
CA ASP A 652 9.21 -25.63 3.55
C ASP A 652 8.92 -24.11 3.60
N GLY A 653 7.76 -23.68 3.11
CA GLY A 653 7.38 -22.27 3.04
C GLY A 653 8.24 -21.44 2.07
N SER A 654 8.98 -22.08 1.16
CA SER A 654 9.78 -21.37 0.16
C SER A 654 8.91 -20.54 -0.80
N ILE A 655 9.33 -19.30 -1.06
CA ILE A 655 8.59 -18.33 -1.87
C ILE A 655 8.55 -18.77 -3.33
N GLN A 656 7.37 -18.75 -3.95
CA GLN A 656 7.17 -19.09 -5.37
C GLN A 656 6.60 -17.93 -6.20
N GLY A 657 5.99 -16.92 -5.59
CA GLY A 657 5.54 -15.71 -6.29
C GLY A 657 4.74 -14.72 -5.43
N GLY A 658 4.52 -13.53 -5.98
CA GLY A 658 3.61 -12.52 -5.40
C GLY A 658 4.16 -11.73 -4.22
N THR A 659 5.48 -11.64 -4.08
CA THR A 659 6.15 -10.76 -3.12
C THR A 659 5.65 -9.33 -3.28
N ALA A 660 5.16 -8.71 -2.20
CA ALA A 660 4.52 -7.39 -2.22
C ALA A 660 3.22 -7.24 -3.07
N SER A 661 2.57 -8.33 -3.51
CA SER A 661 1.34 -8.24 -4.32
C SER A 661 0.13 -7.72 -3.53
N PRO A 662 -0.73 -6.86 -4.13
CA PRO A 662 -1.96 -6.39 -3.47
C PRO A 662 -3.07 -7.45 -3.39
N ALA A 663 -2.91 -8.63 -4.01
CA ALA A 663 -3.81 -9.77 -3.85
C ALA A 663 -3.95 -10.24 -2.38
N GLN A 664 -3.08 -9.80 -1.47
CA GLN A 664 -3.25 -9.97 -0.02
C GLN A 664 -4.48 -9.22 0.55
N GLY A 665 -5.24 -8.45 -0.25
CA GLY A 665 -6.53 -7.90 0.16
C GLY A 665 -7.55 -8.99 0.53
N ALA A 666 -7.33 -10.22 0.07
CA ALA A 666 -8.05 -11.40 0.49
C ALA A 666 -7.89 -11.73 1.98
N MET A 667 -6.89 -11.18 2.68
CA MET A 667 -6.84 -11.26 4.14
C MET A 667 -8.08 -10.62 4.77
N TYR A 668 -8.77 -9.67 4.11
CA TYR A 668 -10.03 -9.10 4.59
C TYR A 668 -11.28 -9.95 4.26
N ALA A 669 -11.16 -11.11 3.62
CA ALA A 669 -12.31 -11.88 3.12
C ALA A 669 -13.35 -12.23 4.20
N LEU A 670 -12.92 -12.61 5.41
CA LEU A 670 -13.83 -12.92 6.50
C LEU A 670 -14.47 -11.65 7.09
N LEU A 671 -13.70 -10.57 7.27
CA LEU A 671 -14.23 -9.26 7.67
C LEU A 671 -15.23 -8.67 6.67
N ALA A 672 -15.16 -9.06 5.40
CA ALA A 672 -16.08 -8.60 4.36
C ALA A 672 -17.47 -9.27 4.42
N LEU A 673 -17.59 -10.45 5.05
CA LEU A 673 -18.87 -11.14 5.22
C LEU A 673 -19.80 -10.40 6.20
N ASP A 674 -19.23 -9.81 7.25
CA ASP A 674 -19.97 -9.07 8.30
C ASP A 674 -20.30 -7.62 7.90
N LEU A 675 -20.06 -7.22 6.64
CA LEU A 675 -20.33 -5.85 6.19
C LEU A 675 -21.83 -5.59 6.00
N PRO A 676 -22.34 -4.42 6.46
CA PRO A 676 -23.74 -4.06 6.28
C PRO A 676 -24.04 -3.75 4.80
N LYS A 677 -24.79 -4.65 4.16
CA LYS A 677 -25.41 -4.44 2.84
C LYS A 677 -26.36 -3.24 2.90
N GLN A 678 -26.41 -2.45 1.84
CA GLN A 678 -27.19 -1.20 1.79
C GLN A 678 -28.54 -1.42 1.09
N ASP A 679 -29.56 -0.60 1.42
CA ASP A 679 -30.86 -0.64 0.75
C ASP A 679 -30.77 -0.15 -0.70
N ILE A 680 -30.88 -1.07 -1.66
CA ILE A 680 -30.88 -0.80 -3.12
C ILE A 680 -32.25 -0.24 -3.59
N SER A 681 -33.28 -0.30 -2.73
CA SER A 681 -34.69 -0.09 -3.06
C SER A 681 -35.07 1.39 -3.33
N GLY A 682 -34.82 1.87 -4.55
CA GLY A 682 -35.57 2.99 -5.13
C GLY A 682 -34.81 4.04 -5.96
N SER A 683 -33.49 3.90 -6.16
CA SER A 683 -32.67 4.99 -6.73
C SER A 683 -32.84 5.26 -8.24
N LEU A 684 -33.61 4.46 -8.97
CA LEU A 684 -33.99 4.77 -10.37
C LEU A 684 -35.14 5.80 -10.49
N ASN A 685 -35.86 6.12 -9.40
CA ASN A 685 -36.70 7.31 -9.38
C ASN A 685 -35.82 8.55 -9.15
N GLY A 686 -35.57 9.28 -10.24
CA GLY A 686 -34.60 10.37 -10.28
C GLY A 686 -34.82 11.42 -9.20
N SER A 687 -33.98 11.40 -8.16
CA SER A 687 -33.72 12.56 -7.32
C SER A 687 -32.99 13.61 -8.18
N SER A 688 -33.53 14.77 -8.55
CA SER A 688 -34.76 15.47 -8.15
C SER A 688 -35.15 15.43 -6.66
N LYS A 689 -34.14 15.28 -5.79
CA LYS A 689 -34.06 16.14 -4.62
C LYS A 689 -34.46 17.54 -5.10
N LYS A 690 -35.61 18.04 -4.65
CA LYS A 690 -35.92 19.47 -4.70
C LYS A 690 -34.87 20.13 -3.83
N SER A 691 -33.73 20.42 -4.46
CA SER A 691 -32.67 21.20 -3.85
C SER A 691 -33.32 22.44 -3.25
N LYS A 692 -32.81 22.87 -2.10
CA LYS A 692 -33.19 24.15 -1.53
C LYS A 692 -32.69 25.32 -2.38
N THR A 693 -32.46 25.17 -3.70
CA THR A 693 -32.29 26.23 -4.70
C THR A 693 -33.31 27.36 -4.51
N GLY A 694 -34.57 27.08 -4.14
CA GLY A 694 -35.53 28.14 -3.79
C GLY A 694 -35.06 29.05 -2.64
N ALA A 695 -34.41 28.50 -1.63
CA ALA A 695 -33.85 29.23 -0.48
C ALA A 695 -32.38 29.67 -0.68
N ILE A 696 -31.59 28.92 -1.47
CA ILE A 696 -30.16 29.19 -1.72
C ILE A 696 -30.02 30.20 -2.86
N ALA A 697 -30.73 30.04 -3.98
CA ALA A 697 -30.85 31.12 -4.97
C ALA A 697 -31.68 32.29 -4.42
N GLY A 698 -32.67 32.05 -3.55
CA GLY A 698 -33.33 33.11 -2.79
C GLY A 698 -32.36 33.90 -1.90
N GLY A 699 -31.46 33.22 -1.20
CA GLY A 699 -30.42 33.81 -0.36
C GLY A 699 -29.29 34.47 -1.14
N VAL A 700 -28.90 33.92 -2.29
CA VAL A 700 -27.87 34.50 -3.18
C VAL A 700 -28.43 35.70 -3.95
N VAL A 701 -29.64 35.64 -4.50
CA VAL A 701 -30.30 36.80 -5.13
C VAL A 701 -30.64 37.86 -4.08
N GLY A 702 -31.11 37.46 -2.90
CA GLY A 702 -31.33 38.36 -1.76
C GLY A 702 -30.04 38.99 -1.26
N GLY A 703 -28.94 38.23 -1.19
CA GLY A 703 -27.61 38.70 -0.81
C GLY A 703 -27.00 39.64 -1.84
N ILE A 704 -27.09 39.31 -3.13
CA ILE A 704 -26.64 40.19 -4.23
C ILE A 704 -27.49 41.47 -4.26
N ALA A 705 -28.81 41.38 -4.07
CA ALA A 705 -29.68 42.55 -3.96
C ALA A 705 -29.34 43.40 -2.73
N PHE A 706 -29.07 42.78 -1.58
CA PHE A 706 -28.67 43.47 -0.36
C PHE A 706 -27.31 44.16 -0.51
N VAL A 707 -26.29 43.47 -1.03
CA VAL A 707 -24.96 44.04 -1.33
C VAL A 707 -25.04 45.12 -2.39
N SER A 708 -25.91 44.98 -3.39
CA SER A 708 -26.17 46.02 -4.41
C SER A 708 -26.83 47.25 -3.80
N LEU A 709 -27.86 47.08 -2.95
CA LEU A 709 -28.51 48.17 -2.23
C LEU A 709 -27.57 48.83 -1.21
N LEU A 710 -26.72 48.06 -0.53
CA LEU A 710 -25.69 48.58 0.38
C LEU A 710 -24.64 49.39 -0.39
N SER A 711 -24.20 48.88 -1.55
CA SER A 711 -23.28 49.58 -2.45
C SER A 711 -23.91 50.86 -3.02
N LEU A 712 -25.20 50.83 -3.35
CA LEU A 712 -25.95 52.00 -3.81
C LEU A 712 -26.13 53.03 -2.68
N ALA A 713 -26.42 52.58 -1.45
CA ALA A 713 -26.51 53.42 -0.26
C ALA A 713 -25.16 54.04 0.10
N VAL A 714 -24.07 53.28 0.04
CA VAL A 714 -22.69 53.77 0.20
C VAL A 714 -22.33 54.75 -0.93
N PHE A 715 -22.73 54.49 -2.17
CA PHE A 715 -22.56 55.43 -3.28
C PHE A 715 -23.32 56.74 -3.05
N PHE A 716 -24.60 56.69 -2.66
CA PHE A 716 -25.38 57.89 -2.34
C PHE A 716 -24.86 58.61 -1.09
N TYR A 717 -24.37 57.90 -0.07
CA TYR A 717 -23.74 58.49 1.11
C TYR A 717 -22.40 59.15 0.78
N ARG A 718 -21.53 58.51 -0.02
CA ARG A 718 -20.30 59.11 -0.56
C ARG A 718 -20.61 60.30 -1.47
N ARG A 719 -21.65 60.23 -2.30
CA ARG A 719 -22.13 61.34 -3.16
C ARG A 719 -22.72 62.50 -2.35
N ARG A 720 -23.36 62.22 -1.20
CA ARG A 720 -23.85 63.22 -0.24
C ARG A 720 -22.69 63.88 0.51
N ARG A 721 -21.70 63.11 1.02
CA ARG A 721 -20.45 63.64 1.58
C ARG A 721 -19.67 64.46 0.55
N ALA A 722 -19.56 64.00 -0.69
CA ALA A 722 -18.88 64.73 -1.77
C ALA A 722 -19.57 66.08 -2.06
N ARG A 723 -20.91 66.12 -2.14
CA ARG A 723 -21.66 67.39 -2.29
C ARG A 723 -21.44 68.36 -1.12
N VAL A 724 -21.28 67.86 0.11
CA VAL A 724 -20.92 68.69 1.28
C VAL A 724 -19.45 69.17 1.20
N ALA A 725 -18.51 68.30 0.84
CA ALA A 725 -17.10 68.66 0.70
C ALA A 725 -16.83 69.65 -0.44
N SER A 726 -17.47 69.47 -1.61
CA SER A 726 -17.40 70.40 -2.73
C SER A 726 -18.02 71.77 -2.42
N GLY A 727 -18.91 71.88 -1.42
CA GLY A 727 -19.39 73.17 -0.90
C GLY A 727 -18.34 73.93 -0.08
N ILE A 728 -17.31 73.24 0.43
CA ILE A 728 -16.22 73.82 1.23
C ILE A 728 -15.00 74.10 0.35
N ILE A 729 -14.60 73.15 -0.50
CA ILE A 729 -13.38 73.23 -1.32
C ILE A 729 -13.47 74.32 -2.41
N ASN A 730 -14.65 74.56 -2.99
CA ASN A 730 -14.86 75.66 -3.94
C ASN A 730 -14.70 77.07 -3.32
N LYS A 731 -14.57 77.18 -2.00
CA LYS A 731 -14.30 78.44 -1.30
C LYS A 731 -12.80 78.69 -1.02
N ALA A 732 -11.95 77.67 -1.23
CA ALA A 732 -10.50 77.74 -0.99
C ALA A 732 -9.67 77.85 -2.28
N LEU A 733 -10.08 77.18 -3.36
CA LEU A 733 -9.31 77.07 -4.62
C LEU A 733 -9.41 78.29 -5.57
N ARG A 734 -9.78 79.47 -5.06
CA ARG A 734 -9.82 80.73 -5.83
C ARG A 734 -8.62 81.65 -5.60
N VAL A 735 -7.60 81.13 -4.91
CA VAL A 735 -6.35 81.80 -4.56
C VAL A 735 -5.20 80.86 -4.93
N GLN A 736 -4.10 81.41 -5.46
CA GLN A 736 -2.89 80.70 -5.89
C GLN A 736 -3.05 79.66 -7.03
N THR A 737 -3.08 80.16 -8.27
CA THR A 737 -2.44 79.48 -9.41
C THR A 737 -1.55 80.48 -10.15
N LYS A 738 -0.24 80.32 -10.07
CA LYS A 738 0.77 81.08 -10.82
C LYS A 738 2.15 80.42 -10.69
N GLU A 739 2.93 80.45 -11.78
CA GLU A 739 4.41 80.29 -11.82
C GLU A 739 4.98 78.87 -11.45
N THR A 740 6.01 78.28 -12.09
CA THR A 740 6.60 78.40 -13.45
C THR A 740 7.37 77.07 -13.83
N LYS A 741 7.99 77.01 -15.04
CA LYS A 741 9.08 76.13 -15.60
C LYS A 741 9.87 75.19 -14.63
N GLY A 742 10.50 74.08 -15.06
CA GLY A 742 10.69 73.44 -16.39
C GLY A 742 12.13 72.89 -16.63
N SER A 743 12.33 72.09 -17.70
CA SER A 743 13.62 71.61 -18.32
C SER A 743 14.28 70.29 -17.86
N SER A 744 14.69 69.47 -18.87
CA SER A 744 15.88 68.59 -19.06
C SER A 744 16.57 67.85 -17.87
N SER A 745 17.14 66.64 -18.00
CA SER A 745 17.95 66.12 -19.12
C SER A 745 18.00 64.58 -19.29
N GLN A 746 18.53 64.19 -20.45
CA GLN A 746 19.26 62.96 -20.87
C GLN A 746 20.09 62.24 -19.77
N GLU A 747 20.54 60.98 -19.86
CA GLU A 747 20.41 59.78 -20.75
C GLU A 747 21.21 58.63 -20.06
N ALA A 748 21.31 57.34 -20.46
CA ALA A 748 20.52 56.36 -21.24
C ALA A 748 21.25 54.98 -21.15
N LEU A 749 20.59 53.86 -21.44
CA LEU A 749 21.20 52.64 -22.05
C LEU A 749 20.17 51.54 -22.38
N ASN A 750 20.55 50.63 -23.29
CA ASN A 750 19.79 49.44 -23.73
C ASN A 750 19.83 48.32 -22.65
N GLY A 751 18.95 47.32 -22.61
CA GLY A 751 17.81 47.03 -23.49
C GLY A 751 17.91 45.66 -24.19
N TYR A 752 16.99 44.73 -23.87
CA TYR A 752 16.63 43.54 -24.64
C TYR A 752 15.20 43.12 -24.28
N ARG A 753 14.45 42.52 -25.22
CA ARG A 753 13.05 42.08 -25.02
C ARG A 753 12.78 40.73 -25.68
N ILE A 754 11.92 39.94 -25.05
CA ILE A 754 11.41 38.63 -25.48
C ILE A 754 10.44 38.78 -26.67
N GLU A 755 10.41 37.77 -27.56
CA GLU A 755 9.22 37.19 -28.22
C GLU A 755 9.58 35.76 -28.74
N PRO A 756 8.63 34.87 -29.10
CA PRO A 756 8.80 33.41 -28.96
C PRO A 756 9.07 32.64 -30.27
N PHE A 757 9.32 31.33 -30.13
CA PHE A 757 9.46 30.35 -31.22
C PHE A 757 8.20 29.49 -31.43
N GLY A 758 7.93 29.14 -32.69
CA GLY A 758 6.80 28.32 -33.12
C GLY A 758 7.18 26.92 -33.62
N SER A 759 6.17 26.17 -34.05
CA SER A 759 6.22 24.76 -34.46
C SER A 759 6.90 24.49 -35.81
N SER A 760 7.50 23.30 -35.96
CA SER A 760 7.81 22.69 -37.27
C SER A 760 7.56 21.17 -37.25
N GLN A 761 6.74 20.67 -38.18
CA GLN A 761 6.62 19.24 -38.49
C GLN A 761 7.77 18.78 -39.40
N GLN A 762 8.15 17.49 -39.32
CA GLN A 762 8.82 16.79 -40.42
C GLN A 762 8.34 15.33 -40.53
N ASN A 763 8.00 14.92 -41.76
CA ASN A 763 7.81 13.52 -42.14
C ASN A 763 9.10 12.96 -42.77
N PRO A 764 9.42 11.68 -42.63
CA PRO A 764 10.31 10.96 -43.53
C PRO A 764 9.52 10.30 -44.68
N THR A 765 9.99 10.48 -45.92
CA THR A 765 9.46 9.77 -47.12
C THR A 765 10.31 8.53 -47.41
N ALA A 766 9.68 7.42 -47.82
CA ALA A 766 10.37 6.21 -48.29
C ALA A 766 9.81 5.72 -49.65
N THR A 767 10.64 5.04 -50.43
CA THR A 767 10.45 4.82 -51.88
C THR A 767 9.87 3.45 -52.24
N SER A 768 9.23 3.33 -53.41
CA SER A 768 8.57 2.12 -53.92
C SER A 768 9.40 1.29 -54.91
N GLY A 769 9.28 -0.05 -54.90
CA GLY A 769 9.63 -0.85 -56.09
C GLY A 769 9.78 -2.38 -55.94
N GLY A 770 8.74 -3.15 -56.30
CA GLY A 770 8.79 -4.58 -56.73
C GLY A 770 9.18 -5.65 -55.69
N THR A 771 8.88 -6.95 -55.84
CA THR A 771 7.97 -7.63 -56.80
C THR A 771 7.52 -9.00 -56.22
N SER A 772 6.52 -9.64 -56.83
CA SER A 772 5.79 -10.83 -56.34
C SER A 772 6.59 -12.11 -56.05
N SER A 773 6.14 -12.89 -55.06
CA SER A 773 6.16 -14.37 -55.09
C SER A 773 4.96 -14.97 -54.32
N ARG A 774 4.85 -16.31 -54.25
CA ARG A 774 3.63 -17.04 -53.82
C ARG A 774 3.76 -17.69 -52.43
N SER A 775 2.59 -17.91 -51.81
CA SER A 775 2.21 -19.10 -50.99
C SER A 775 3.22 -19.68 -50.00
N ASN A 776 2.87 -19.67 -48.71
CA ASN A 776 2.46 -20.88 -48.00
C ASN A 776 1.81 -20.55 -46.65
N LYS A 777 0.94 -21.45 -46.14
CA LYS A 777 0.58 -21.51 -44.71
C LYS A 777 1.69 -22.24 -43.95
N PRO A 778 2.04 -21.80 -42.73
CA PRO A 778 2.53 -22.66 -41.65
C PRO A 778 1.39 -23.14 -40.75
N GLU A 779 1.66 -24.14 -39.92
CA GLU A 779 0.74 -24.64 -38.89
C GLU A 779 0.72 -23.77 -37.62
N LEU A 780 -0.32 -23.95 -36.81
CA LEU A 780 -0.40 -23.41 -35.45
C LEU A 780 0.57 -24.17 -34.54
N ILE A 781 1.47 -23.44 -33.89
CA ILE A 781 2.26 -23.94 -32.76
C ILE A 781 1.66 -23.30 -31.50
N PRO A 782 1.32 -24.08 -30.44
CA PRO A 782 0.79 -23.51 -29.21
C PRO A 782 1.85 -22.63 -28.54
N TYR A 783 1.45 -21.42 -28.13
CA TYR A 783 2.35 -20.44 -27.54
C TYR A 783 2.58 -20.75 -26.06
N SER A 784 3.61 -21.55 -25.77
CA SER A 784 4.14 -21.68 -24.42
C SER A 784 4.93 -20.41 -24.06
N GLY A 785 4.26 -19.49 -23.34
CA GLY A 785 4.92 -18.35 -22.72
C GLY A 785 6.05 -18.80 -21.79
N PRO A 786 7.16 -18.04 -21.67
CA PRO A 786 8.28 -18.45 -20.86
C PRO A 786 7.91 -18.52 -19.39
N LEU A 787 8.11 -19.69 -18.78
CA LEU A 787 8.30 -19.79 -17.34
C LEU A 787 9.44 -18.85 -16.95
N TYR A 788 9.13 -17.77 -16.23
CA TYR A 788 10.16 -16.95 -15.62
C TYR A 788 10.94 -17.83 -14.64
N PRO A 789 12.26 -18.02 -14.81
CA PRO A 789 13.04 -18.76 -13.83
C PRO A 789 13.01 -18.00 -12.51
N PRO A 790 13.10 -18.70 -11.35
CA PRO A 790 13.19 -18.03 -10.07
C PRO A 790 14.34 -17.02 -10.08
N VAL A 791 14.09 -15.82 -9.55
CA VAL A 791 15.13 -14.79 -9.39
C VAL A 791 16.29 -15.42 -8.63
N PRO A 792 17.53 -15.41 -9.17
CA PRO A 792 18.64 -16.08 -8.52
C PRO A 792 18.84 -15.55 -7.10
N ILE A 793 18.75 -16.45 -6.11
CA ILE A 793 19.05 -16.15 -4.72
C ILE A 793 20.56 -15.88 -4.63
N THR A 794 20.94 -14.62 -4.73
CA THR A 794 22.30 -14.16 -4.43
C THR A 794 22.46 -14.04 -2.92
N ASP A 795 23.47 -14.73 -2.39
CA ASP A 795 23.95 -14.59 -1.01
C ASP A 795 24.07 -13.09 -0.63
N PRO A 796 23.36 -12.62 0.42
CA PRO A 796 23.31 -11.20 0.77
C PRO A 796 24.59 -10.67 1.45
N SER A 797 25.59 -11.52 1.70
CA SER A 797 26.77 -11.18 2.52
C SER A 797 27.85 -10.32 1.82
N ARG A 798 27.57 -9.70 0.66
CA ARG A 798 28.60 -8.91 -0.05
C ARG A 798 28.11 -7.71 -0.85
N ALA A 799 28.42 -6.51 -0.34
CA ALA A 799 28.56 -5.32 -1.18
C ALA A 799 29.72 -5.51 -2.20
N PRO A 800 29.72 -4.80 -3.35
CA PRO A 800 30.79 -4.93 -4.35
C PRO A 800 32.16 -4.52 -3.76
N PRO A 801 33.21 -5.36 -3.83
CA PRO A 801 34.51 -5.01 -3.30
C PRO A 801 35.16 -3.90 -4.13
N HIS A 802 35.69 -2.87 -3.47
CA HIS A 802 36.44 -1.79 -4.12
C HIS A 802 37.64 -2.35 -4.89
N LEU A 803 37.70 -2.07 -6.20
CA LEU A 803 38.87 -2.41 -7.02
C LEU A 803 39.98 -1.37 -6.85
N HIS A 804 41.16 -1.84 -6.48
CA HIS A 804 42.41 -1.11 -6.68
C HIS A 804 43.50 -2.08 -7.15
N ASN A 805 44.14 -1.74 -8.28
CA ASN A 805 45.28 -2.48 -8.79
C ASN A 805 46.56 -1.98 -8.12
N ALA A 806 47.40 -2.91 -7.66
CA ALA A 806 48.82 -2.71 -7.41
C ALA A 806 49.54 -4.03 -7.70
N ASP A 807 50.74 -3.95 -8.29
CA ASP A 807 51.48 -5.09 -8.87
C ASP A 807 52.39 -5.85 -7.88
N ASP A 808 52.88 -7.00 -8.38
CA ASP A 808 54.00 -7.82 -7.90
C ASP A 808 53.89 -8.58 -6.55
N GLY A 809 54.34 -9.85 -6.51
CA GLY A 809 54.41 -10.57 -5.21
C GLY A 809 54.86 -12.03 -5.05
N ARG A 810 54.95 -12.87 -6.10
CA ARG A 810 55.46 -14.28 -6.08
C ARG A 810 54.73 -15.34 -5.20
N LEU A 811 54.52 -16.51 -5.83
CA LEU A 811 54.24 -17.84 -5.24
C LEU A 811 55.51 -18.45 -4.58
N PRO A 812 55.54 -19.65 -3.90
CA PRO A 812 54.54 -20.75 -3.96
C PRO A 812 54.30 -21.69 -2.70
N ASN A 813 53.25 -22.54 -2.85
CA ASN A 813 53.22 -24.01 -2.66
C ASN A 813 52.75 -24.76 -1.37
N GLN A 814 52.11 -25.92 -1.65
CA GLN A 814 51.90 -27.16 -0.84
C GLN A 814 50.88 -27.15 0.34
N VAL A 815 50.15 -28.24 0.68
CA VAL A 815 49.89 -29.56 0.03
C VAL A 815 48.53 -30.17 0.49
N SER A 816 47.98 -31.15 -0.25
CA SER A 816 46.67 -31.81 0.00
C SER A 816 46.72 -33.08 0.87
N SER A 817 45.59 -33.50 1.46
CA SER A 817 45.18 -34.94 1.60
C SER A 817 43.76 -35.15 2.16
N THR A 818 43.18 -36.33 1.89
CA THR A 818 41.89 -36.87 2.37
C THR A 818 42.12 -37.79 3.63
N THR A 819 41.19 -38.47 4.31
CA THR A 819 39.92 -39.18 3.96
C THR A 819 39.15 -39.58 5.26
N ALA A 820 37.94 -40.15 5.16
CA ALA A 820 37.14 -40.74 6.28
C ALA A 820 36.72 -42.21 5.93
N PRO A 821 35.75 -42.93 6.58
CA PRO A 821 35.05 -42.79 7.89
C PRO A 821 35.00 -44.13 8.69
N GLY A 822 34.15 -44.29 9.75
CA GLY A 822 33.89 -45.62 10.36
C GLY A 822 32.85 -45.80 11.49
N SER A 823 31.70 -46.42 11.16
CA SER A 823 30.85 -47.37 11.94
C SER A 823 30.22 -47.08 13.34
N VAL A 824 28.99 -47.59 13.54
CA VAL A 824 28.17 -47.66 14.79
C VAL A 824 28.19 -49.11 15.36
N PRO A 825 27.73 -49.37 16.61
CA PRO A 825 26.45 -50.08 16.78
C PRO A 825 25.64 -49.71 18.06
N SER A 826 24.48 -50.36 18.25
CA SER A 826 23.41 -50.03 19.22
C SER A 826 22.95 -51.24 20.07
N SER A 827 22.34 -51.01 21.25
CA SER A 827 21.40 -51.97 21.91
C SER A 827 20.60 -51.33 23.09
N THR A 828 19.65 -52.07 23.69
CA THR A 828 18.53 -51.56 24.51
C THR A 828 18.29 -52.32 25.83
N SER A 829 17.75 -51.67 26.87
CA SER A 829 16.71 -52.17 27.84
C SER A 829 16.59 -51.32 29.13
N GLY A 830 15.44 -51.42 29.83
CA GLY A 830 15.21 -50.93 31.20
C GLY A 830 14.87 -52.11 32.15
N PRO A 831 14.18 -51.95 33.33
CA PRO A 831 13.41 -50.78 33.81
C PRO A 831 13.63 -50.45 35.34
N SER A 832 12.72 -49.63 35.92
CA SER A 832 12.48 -49.37 37.39
C SER A 832 13.52 -48.52 38.16
N THR A 833 13.20 -47.69 39.18
CA THR A 833 11.91 -47.19 39.76
C THR A 833 12.11 -45.88 40.58
N VAL A 834 11.08 -45.02 40.60
CA VAL A 834 10.67 -44.00 41.61
C VAL A 834 11.71 -43.32 42.52
N GLY A 835 11.72 -41.98 42.51
CA GLY A 835 12.19 -41.13 43.61
C GLY A 835 11.88 -39.65 43.35
N SER A 836 11.03 -39.01 44.17
CA SER A 836 10.62 -37.61 43.97
C SER A 836 10.65 -36.78 45.25
N SER A 837 11.08 -35.52 45.13
CA SER A 837 11.08 -34.50 46.17
C SER A 837 10.66 -33.18 45.54
N SER A 838 9.69 -32.47 46.12
CA SER A 838 9.16 -31.21 45.59
C SER A 838 9.18 -30.12 46.66
N ASP A 839 9.59 -28.91 46.26
CA ASP A 839 9.67 -27.76 47.16
C ASP A 839 8.28 -27.11 47.35
N PRO A 840 7.85 -26.80 48.58
CA PRO A 840 6.51 -26.22 48.81
C PRO A 840 6.33 -24.78 48.29
N ALA A 841 7.43 -24.03 48.17
CA ALA A 841 7.42 -22.56 48.12
C ALA A 841 6.90 -21.94 46.81
N SER A 842 6.90 -22.67 45.69
CA SER A 842 6.40 -22.16 44.39
C SER A 842 4.88 -22.26 44.24
N SER A 843 4.22 -23.07 45.08
CA SER A 843 2.80 -23.40 44.94
C SER A 843 1.84 -22.32 45.44
N SER A 844 2.23 -21.53 46.44
CA SER A 844 1.38 -20.47 47.02
C SER A 844 1.20 -19.29 46.08
N VAL A 845 2.30 -18.73 45.57
CA VAL A 845 2.30 -17.57 44.66
C VAL A 845 1.50 -17.84 43.39
N ALA A 846 1.63 -19.04 42.82
CA ALA A 846 0.84 -19.47 41.66
C ALA A 846 -0.67 -19.61 41.95
N MET A 847 -1.06 -19.84 43.21
CA MET A 847 -2.45 -19.94 43.64
C MET A 847 -3.05 -18.56 43.97
N GLU A 848 -2.23 -17.67 44.51
CA GLU A 848 -2.55 -16.27 44.82
C GLU A 848 -2.84 -15.48 43.53
N LEU A 849 -1.90 -15.51 42.57
CA LEU A 849 -2.10 -14.94 41.22
C LEU A 849 -3.35 -15.50 40.51
N ARG A 850 -3.69 -16.78 40.73
CA ARG A 850 -4.87 -17.41 40.10
C ARG A 850 -6.18 -16.89 40.70
N ASN A 851 -6.20 -16.59 41.99
CA ASN A 851 -7.36 -15.97 42.65
C ASN A 851 -7.53 -14.50 42.20
N ASP A 852 -6.44 -13.75 42.08
CA ASP A 852 -6.49 -12.36 41.61
C ASP A 852 -6.97 -12.24 40.16
N VAL A 853 -6.52 -13.13 39.27
CA VAL A 853 -7.03 -13.22 37.89
C VAL A 853 -8.52 -13.55 37.85
N GLU A 854 -9.00 -14.48 38.69
CA GLU A 854 -10.44 -14.80 38.76
C GLU A 854 -11.29 -13.66 39.39
N ASN A 855 -10.73 -12.89 40.33
CA ASN A 855 -11.38 -11.69 40.86
C ASN A 855 -11.49 -10.60 39.79
N LEU A 856 -10.40 -10.29 39.07
CA LEU A 856 -10.41 -9.36 37.92
C LEU A 856 -11.38 -9.82 36.82
N ARG A 857 -11.46 -11.12 36.55
CA ARG A 857 -12.41 -11.69 35.58
C ARG A 857 -13.86 -11.49 36.03
N ARG A 858 -14.15 -11.56 37.34
CA ARG A 858 -15.47 -11.26 37.92
C ARG A 858 -15.79 -9.78 37.87
N GLU A 859 -14.88 -8.90 38.27
CA GLU A 859 -15.08 -7.44 38.20
C GLU A 859 -15.33 -6.97 36.76
N MET A 860 -14.59 -7.49 35.76
CA MET A 860 -14.87 -7.21 34.36
C MET A 860 -16.26 -7.71 33.90
N GLN A 861 -16.71 -8.87 34.38
CA GLN A 861 -18.06 -9.37 34.07
C GLN A 861 -19.14 -8.50 34.73
N GLU A 862 -18.90 -8.00 35.95
CA GLU A 862 -19.83 -7.10 36.64
C GLU A 862 -19.87 -5.71 35.97
N ILE A 863 -18.73 -5.15 35.57
CA ILE A 863 -18.65 -3.91 34.78
C ILE A 863 -19.45 -4.08 33.46
N ARG A 864 -19.20 -5.15 32.70
CA ARG A 864 -19.94 -5.43 31.46
C ARG A 864 -21.45 -5.58 31.67
N SER A 865 -21.88 -6.11 32.82
CA SER A 865 -23.31 -6.18 33.17
C SER A 865 -23.94 -4.82 33.49
N ARG A 866 -23.15 -3.85 33.98
CA ARG A 866 -23.58 -2.48 34.29
C ARG A 866 -23.65 -1.59 33.04
N THR A 867 -22.70 -1.71 32.11
CA THR A 867 -22.69 -0.92 30.86
C THR A 867 -23.79 -1.30 29.87
N ALA A 868 -24.51 -2.40 30.09
CA ALA A 868 -25.52 -2.91 29.15
C ALA A 868 -26.85 -2.11 29.11
N TYR A 869 -27.01 -1.06 29.92
CA TYR A 869 -28.29 -0.35 30.11
C TYR A 869 -28.25 1.18 30.01
N GLU A 870 -27.10 1.81 29.75
CA GLU A 870 -27.00 3.27 29.55
C GLU A 870 -26.57 3.62 28.11
N PRO A 871 -27.33 4.44 27.37
CA PRO A 871 -26.93 4.90 26.04
C PRO A 871 -25.78 5.93 26.14
N PRO A 872 -24.90 6.04 25.13
CA PRO A 872 -23.83 7.03 25.13
C PRO A 872 -24.36 8.48 25.14
N PRO A 873 -23.66 9.42 25.80
CA PRO A 873 -24.05 10.83 25.78
C PRO A 873 -23.85 11.46 24.38
N GLU A 874 -24.88 12.13 23.87
CA GLU A 874 -24.78 12.98 22.70
C GLU A 874 -23.94 14.23 23.00
N TYR A 875 -23.02 14.58 22.09
CA TYR A 875 -22.29 15.85 22.10
C TYR A 875 -22.73 16.70 20.89
N GLN A 876 -22.88 18.00 21.12
CA GLN A 876 -23.27 19.02 20.12
C GLN A 876 -22.06 19.70 19.50
#